data_AF-A0A8H4Y800-F1
#
_entry.id   AF-A0A8H4Y800-F1
#
_cell.length_a   1.000
_cell.length_b   1.000
_cell.length_c   1.000
_cell.angle_alpha   90.00
_cell.angle_beta   90.00
_cell.angle_gamma   90.00
#
_symmetry.space_group_name_H-M   'P 1'
#
loop_
_entity.id
_entity.type
_entity.pdbx_description
1 polymer ?
#
loop_
_entity_poly.entity_id
_entity_poly.type
_entity_poly.pdbx_seq_one_letter_code
_entity_poly.pdbx_strand_id
1 'polypeptide(L)'
;MADEVYDGAIGIDLGTTYSCVATYEGTNVEIIANEQGSFTTPSFVSFTEKERLIGEAAKNNAAMNPRNTVFDAKRLIGRRFDDPTVKKDIESWPFKIVDDNSTPKIEVEYLGESKQFSAQEISSMVLTKMKEIAETKLGKKVEKAVITVPAYFNDNQRQATKDAGSIAGLNVLRIINEPTAAAIAYGLGAGKSEKERNVLIYDLGGGTFDVSLLNIQGGVFTVKATAGDTHLGGSDFDTALLLHCKKEFERKTKKVITTALPSHDAVVSVFSAAGVLLLPGLELVLSGDRPSLSWFNSVGFSIFSEQARVPCKSWGVYLHVFVKPGYLPLFYCGSATSSESGFRARFKDYRIKHALSAEVYASLNDGFVLDRTLVLVYCPIPQPADQPPNQPSTSDLAGDARALRRLRTACERAKRTLSSGAQATIEIDSLFDGEDFTMSITRARFEDLNAKAFSGTLEPVAQVLKDANIEKKGVDEIVLVGGSTRIPKIQKLLSEFFDGKKLEKSINPDEAVAYGAAVQAGILSGKATSAETSDLLLLDVVPLSLGVAMEGNIFAPVVPRGTTVPTIKKRTFTTVSDNQQTVQFPVFQGERTNCEDNASLGEFTLAPIPPMRAGEAVLECVFEVDVNGILKVTATEKTSGRSANITISNSVGKLTTDEIEKMVSDAEQFKSNDDAFQKKFEAKQQLESYINRVEEIVSDPTLSLKLKRGQKEKIESTISDAMGALELNESTADDLKKQELALKRLVTKAMSSR
;
A
#
# COMPACT_ATOMS: atom_id res chain seq x y z
N MET A 1 31.30 -8.13 -10.42
CA MET A 1 30.92 -7.41 -9.18
C MET A 1 32.15 -6.70 -8.68
N ALA A 2 32.00 -5.54 -8.03
CA ALA A 2 33.13 -4.89 -7.39
C ALA A 2 33.58 -5.71 -6.19
N ASP A 3 34.86 -6.09 -6.13
CA ASP A 3 35.42 -6.84 -5.00
C ASP A 3 35.65 -5.95 -3.76
N GLU A 4 35.56 -4.63 -3.93
CA GLU A 4 35.76 -3.65 -2.86
C GLU A 4 34.44 -3.20 -2.21
N VAL A 5 34.43 -3.17 -0.88
CA VAL A 5 33.32 -2.66 -0.07
C VAL A 5 33.47 -1.15 0.14
N TYR A 6 32.38 -0.40 -0.03
CA TYR A 6 32.29 1.01 0.30
C TYR A 6 32.32 1.18 1.82
N ASP A 7 33.28 1.95 2.32
CA ASP A 7 33.51 2.16 3.74
C ASP A 7 32.49 3.14 4.37
N GLY A 8 31.89 4.01 3.55
CA GLY A 8 30.84 4.95 3.92
C GLY A 8 29.45 4.32 4.07
N ALA A 9 28.42 5.16 4.07
CA ALA A 9 27.01 4.74 4.09
C ALA A 9 26.16 5.61 3.16
N ILE A 10 25.07 5.05 2.64
CA ILE A 10 24.12 5.75 1.76
C ILE A 10 22.89 6.25 2.53
N GLY A 11 22.30 7.35 2.08
CA GLY A 11 20.99 7.81 2.54
C GLY A 11 19.91 7.38 1.57
N ILE A 12 18.88 6.70 2.05
CA ILE A 12 17.75 6.25 1.23
C ILE A 12 16.47 6.88 1.76
N ASP A 13 15.81 7.64 0.90
CA ASP A 13 14.41 7.96 1.05
C ASP A 13 13.54 6.83 0.48
N LEU A 14 12.91 6.04 1.35
CA LEU A 14 12.01 4.96 0.95
C LEU A 14 10.57 5.50 0.91
N GLY A 15 10.19 6.23 -0.12
CA GLY A 15 8.85 6.82 -0.21
C GLY A 15 7.75 5.85 -0.67
N THR A 16 6.48 6.21 -0.43
CA THR A 16 5.33 5.37 -0.81
C THR A 16 5.23 5.15 -2.33
N THR A 17 5.49 6.19 -3.10
CA THR A 17 5.33 6.18 -4.58
C THR A 17 6.65 6.19 -5.32
N TYR A 18 7.65 6.90 -4.81
CA TYR A 18 9.01 6.95 -5.33
C TYR A 18 10.00 6.87 -4.18
N SER A 19 11.14 6.25 -4.44
CA SER A 19 12.30 6.22 -3.57
C SER A 19 13.46 6.99 -4.20
N CYS A 20 14.33 7.55 -3.38
CA CYS A 20 15.47 8.35 -3.80
C CYS A 20 16.70 7.93 -2.99
N VAL A 21 17.87 7.87 -3.61
CA VAL A 21 19.13 7.50 -2.95
C VAL A 21 20.19 8.57 -3.17
N ALA A 22 20.94 8.84 -2.11
CA ALA A 22 21.98 9.85 -2.10
C ALA A 22 23.20 9.42 -1.27
N THR A 23 24.34 10.02 -1.58
CA THR A 23 25.61 9.82 -0.86
C THR A 23 26.16 11.15 -0.36
N TYR A 24 26.94 11.11 0.73
CA TYR A 24 27.68 12.26 1.22
C TYR A 24 29.12 11.86 1.54
N GLU A 25 30.06 12.40 0.77
CA GLU A 25 31.49 12.09 0.91
C GLU A 25 32.29 13.21 1.59
N GLY A 26 31.61 14.06 2.36
CA GLY A 26 32.24 15.05 3.24
C GLY A 26 32.27 16.49 2.72
N THR A 27 31.91 16.75 1.46
CA THR A 27 31.82 18.13 0.94
C THR A 27 30.43 18.43 0.38
N ASN A 28 29.96 17.60 -0.53
CA ASN A 28 28.65 17.76 -1.17
C ASN A 28 27.85 16.47 -1.06
N VAL A 29 26.54 16.63 -0.98
CA VAL A 29 25.61 15.52 -1.18
C VAL A 29 25.42 15.32 -2.67
N GLU A 30 25.48 14.06 -3.11
CA GLU A 30 25.16 13.67 -4.48
C GLU A 30 23.86 12.85 -4.47
N ILE A 31 22.85 13.33 -5.20
CA ILE A 31 21.66 12.54 -5.50
C ILE A 31 21.97 11.64 -6.71
N ILE A 32 21.73 10.33 -6.59
CA ILE A 32 22.18 9.36 -7.58
C ILE A 32 21.04 9.04 -8.54
N ALA A 33 21.27 9.26 -9.84
CA ALA A 33 20.34 8.87 -10.88
C ALA A 33 20.36 7.35 -11.11
N ASN A 34 19.19 6.78 -11.39
CA ASN A 34 19.04 5.38 -11.80
C ASN A 34 19.49 5.15 -13.27
N GLU A 35 19.35 3.92 -13.75
CA GLU A 35 19.74 3.52 -15.10
C GLU A 35 19.02 4.28 -16.24
N GLN A 36 17.89 4.93 -15.95
CA GLN A 36 17.15 5.78 -16.91
C GLN A 36 17.52 7.26 -16.80
N GLY A 37 18.45 7.62 -15.91
CA GLY A 37 18.83 9.01 -15.65
C GLY A 37 17.86 9.76 -14.73
N SER A 38 16.94 9.08 -14.05
CA SER A 38 16.00 9.69 -13.09
C SER A 38 16.55 9.62 -11.67
N PHE A 39 16.46 10.72 -10.91
CA PHE A 39 16.88 10.79 -9.50
C PHE A 39 15.91 10.11 -8.53
N THR A 40 14.67 9.88 -8.97
CA THR A 40 13.66 9.15 -8.20
C THR A 40 13.26 7.88 -8.93
N THR A 41 13.13 6.78 -8.22
CA THR A 41 12.71 5.48 -8.77
C THR A 41 11.36 5.07 -8.19
N PRO A 42 10.37 4.66 -9.01
CA PRO A 42 9.08 4.22 -8.48
C PRO A 42 9.18 3.08 -7.46
N SER A 43 8.42 3.15 -6.39
CA SER A 43 8.34 2.09 -5.37
C SER A 43 7.39 0.96 -5.84
N PHE A 44 7.74 0.32 -6.95
CA PHE A 44 6.96 -0.73 -7.62
C PHE A 44 7.79 -2.00 -7.74
N VAL A 45 7.15 -3.15 -7.53
CA VAL A 45 7.72 -4.49 -7.74
C VAL A 45 6.73 -5.33 -8.53
N SER A 46 7.15 -5.86 -9.68
CA SER A 46 6.32 -6.75 -10.50
C SER A 46 6.96 -8.12 -10.62
N PHE A 47 6.16 -9.16 -10.42
CA PHE A 47 6.60 -10.55 -10.48
C PHE A 47 6.14 -11.18 -11.81
N THR A 48 7.06 -11.90 -12.45
CA THR A 48 6.79 -12.59 -13.71
C THR A 48 7.13 -14.08 -13.58
N GLU A 49 6.88 -14.86 -14.63
CA GLU A 49 7.29 -16.26 -14.67
C GLU A 49 8.83 -16.45 -14.65
N LYS A 50 9.61 -15.37 -14.85
CA LYS A 50 11.06 -15.45 -15.09
C LYS A 50 11.90 -14.63 -14.12
N GLU A 51 11.44 -13.43 -13.81
CA GLU A 51 12.20 -12.44 -13.04
C GLU A 51 11.29 -11.52 -12.23
N ARG A 52 11.92 -10.77 -11.31
CA ARG A 52 11.31 -9.62 -10.64
C ARG A 52 11.74 -8.34 -11.36
N LEU A 53 10.75 -7.50 -11.67
CA LEU A 53 10.97 -6.14 -12.14
C LEU A 53 10.82 -5.20 -10.95
N ILE A 54 11.71 -4.20 -10.82
CA ILE A 54 11.67 -3.21 -9.75
C ILE A 54 11.82 -1.81 -10.36
N GLY A 55 11.08 -0.83 -9.86
CA GLY A 55 11.17 0.55 -10.34
C GLY A 55 10.35 0.81 -11.60
N GLU A 56 10.93 1.53 -12.56
CA GLU A 56 10.24 1.93 -13.79
C GLU A 56 9.77 0.73 -14.63
N ALA A 57 10.57 -0.35 -14.67
CA ALA A 57 10.19 -1.58 -15.37
C ALA A 57 8.89 -2.19 -14.81
N ALA A 58 8.76 -2.25 -13.48
CA ALA A 58 7.55 -2.74 -12.82
C ALA A 58 6.36 -1.80 -13.05
N LYS A 59 6.58 -0.48 -12.96
CA LYS A 59 5.54 0.53 -13.20
C LYS A 59 5.00 0.46 -14.63
N ASN A 60 5.87 0.28 -15.61
CA ASN A 60 5.48 0.12 -17.02
C ASN A 60 4.68 -1.18 -17.26
N ASN A 61 4.99 -2.24 -16.51
CA ASN A 61 4.28 -3.51 -16.59
C ASN A 61 2.91 -3.52 -15.88
N ALA A 62 2.63 -2.54 -15.00
CA ALA A 62 1.48 -2.55 -14.10
C ALA A 62 0.11 -2.71 -14.79
N ALA A 63 -0.04 -2.19 -16.02
CA ALA A 63 -1.30 -2.33 -16.76
C ALA A 63 -1.45 -3.70 -17.44
N MET A 64 -0.33 -4.36 -17.80
CA MET A 64 -0.34 -5.68 -18.43
C MET A 64 -0.40 -6.80 -17.39
N ASN A 65 0.20 -6.58 -16.22
CA ASN A 65 0.30 -7.55 -15.14
C ASN A 65 -0.20 -6.96 -13.79
N PRO A 66 -1.45 -6.48 -13.70
CA PRO A 66 -1.91 -5.72 -12.52
C PRO A 66 -1.99 -6.55 -11.24
N ARG A 67 -2.26 -7.85 -11.32
CA ARG A 67 -2.41 -8.73 -10.15
C ARG A 67 -1.08 -9.10 -9.49
N ASN A 68 0.02 -9.08 -10.27
CA ASN A 68 1.36 -9.41 -9.79
C ASN A 68 2.28 -8.17 -9.78
N THR A 69 1.71 -6.96 -9.81
CA THR A 69 2.47 -5.71 -9.69
C THR A 69 2.08 -4.99 -8.42
N VAL A 70 2.97 -5.03 -7.44
CA VAL A 70 2.80 -4.49 -6.10
C VAL A 70 3.33 -3.06 -6.04
N PHE A 71 2.56 -2.18 -5.41
CA PHE A 71 2.89 -0.78 -5.13
C PHE A 71 2.21 -0.36 -3.82
N ASP A 72 2.52 0.83 -3.31
CA ASP A 72 2.00 1.33 -2.02
C ASP A 72 2.29 0.40 -0.82
N ALA A 73 3.29 -0.49 -0.90
CA ALA A 73 3.66 -1.42 0.17
C ALA A 73 3.97 -0.70 1.50
N LYS A 74 4.44 0.55 1.45
CA LYS A 74 4.66 1.41 2.61
C LYS A 74 3.38 1.73 3.39
N ARG A 75 2.20 1.66 2.78
CA ARG A 75 0.91 1.78 3.50
C ARG A 75 0.57 0.51 4.27
N LEU A 76 1.10 -0.65 3.85
CA LEU A 76 0.84 -1.95 4.47
C LEU A 76 1.87 -2.33 5.54
N ILE A 77 3.11 -1.83 5.43
CA ILE A 77 4.23 -2.20 6.29
C ILE A 77 3.92 -1.93 7.77
N GLY A 78 4.19 -2.92 8.64
CA GLY A 78 4.00 -2.81 10.09
C GLY A 78 2.53 -2.75 10.56
N ARG A 79 1.56 -3.01 9.68
CA ARG A 79 0.12 -2.99 10.02
C ARG A 79 -0.47 -4.38 10.16
N ARG A 80 -1.62 -4.44 10.83
CA ARG A 80 -2.41 -5.65 10.99
C ARG A 80 -3.41 -5.79 9.84
N PHE A 81 -3.77 -7.03 9.50
CA PHE A 81 -4.74 -7.33 8.44
C PHE A 81 -6.15 -6.83 8.76
N ASP A 82 -6.48 -6.71 10.05
CA ASP A 82 -7.76 -6.22 10.58
C ASP A 82 -7.82 -4.68 10.74
N ASP A 83 -6.72 -3.96 10.48
CA ASP A 83 -6.70 -2.50 10.53
C ASP A 83 -7.72 -1.92 9.51
N PRO A 84 -8.65 -1.03 9.91
CA PRO A 84 -9.65 -0.43 9.02
C PRO A 84 -9.04 0.23 7.78
N THR A 85 -7.85 0.81 7.91
CA THR A 85 -7.13 1.44 6.80
C THR A 85 -6.64 0.40 5.80
N VAL A 86 -6.11 -0.73 6.27
CA VAL A 86 -5.71 -1.87 5.44
C VAL A 86 -6.92 -2.47 4.72
N LYS A 87 -8.05 -2.66 5.41
CA LYS A 87 -9.29 -3.15 4.78
C LYS A 87 -9.75 -2.26 3.63
N LYS A 88 -9.74 -0.95 3.85
CA LYS A 88 -10.11 0.04 2.84
C LYS A 88 -9.15 0.02 1.65
N ASP A 89 -7.84 -0.07 1.89
CA ASP A 89 -6.85 -0.08 0.82
C ASP A 89 -6.94 -1.37 -0.03
N ILE A 90 -7.22 -2.53 0.60
CA ILE A 90 -7.44 -3.83 -0.09
C ILE A 90 -8.54 -3.73 -1.14
N GLU A 91 -9.62 -2.98 -0.89
CA GLU A 91 -10.71 -2.79 -1.87
C GLU A 91 -10.24 -2.06 -3.14
N SER A 92 -9.14 -1.32 -3.06
CA SER A 92 -8.62 -0.48 -4.14
C SER A 92 -7.44 -1.08 -4.89
N TRP A 93 -6.74 -2.06 -4.29
CA TRP A 93 -5.55 -2.68 -4.86
C TRP A 93 -5.90 -3.81 -5.84
N PRO A 94 -5.16 -3.92 -6.96
CA PRO A 94 -5.40 -4.98 -7.94
C PRO A 94 -4.75 -6.33 -7.58
N PHE A 95 -3.80 -6.33 -6.64
CA PHE A 95 -3.12 -7.51 -6.13
C PHE A 95 -3.81 -8.03 -4.87
N LYS A 96 -3.69 -9.33 -4.61
CA LYS A 96 -4.38 -9.99 -3.51
C LYS A 96 -3.62 -9.84 -2.21
N ILE A 97 -4.32 -9.47 -1.14
CA ILE A 97 -3.80 -9.52 0.23
C ILE A 97 -4.49 -10.66 0.98
N VAL A 98 -3.71 -11.47 1.68
CA VAL A 98 -4.18 -12.57 2.52
C VAL A 98 -3.81 -12.34 3.97
N ASP A 99 -4.61 -12.89 4.88
CA ASP A 99 -4.32 -12.88 6.31
C ASP A 99 -3.42 -14.05 6.67
N ASP A 100 -2.28 -13.77 7.29
CA ASP A 100 -1.44 -14.75 7.95
C ASP A 100 -1.30 -14.36 9.43
N ASN A 101 -2.15 -14.93 10.28
CA ASN A 101 -2.14 -14.69 11.72
C ASN A 101 -2.19 -13.19 12.10
N SER A 102 -3.16 -12.46 11.54
CA SER A 102 -3.31 -10.99 11.66
C SER A 102 -2.25 -10.16 10.96
N THR A 103 -1.29 -10.77 10.27
CA THR A 103 -0.29 -10.07 9.45
C THR A 103 -0.72 -10.12 7.98
N PRO A 104 -0.86 -8.97 7.30
CA PRO A 104 -1.23 -8.95 5.89
C PRO A 104 -0.03 -9.40 5.03
N LYS A 105 -0.25 -10.38 4.14
CA LYS A 105 0.72 -10.81 3.12
C LYS A 105 0.20 -10.55 1.72
N ILE A 106 1.09 -10.15 0.82
CA ILE A 106 0.81 -9.95 -0.59
C ILE A 106 0.98 -11.29 -1.33
N GLU A 107 -0.08 -11.78 -1.96
CA GLU A 107 -0.05 -13.01 -2.77
C GLU A 107 0.10 -12.67 -4.27
N VAL A 108 1.11 -13.26 -4.90
CA VAL A 108 1.46 -13.05 -6.32
C VAL A 108 1.86 -14.37 -6.98
N GLU A 109 1.71 -14.47 -8.30
CA GLU A 109 2.30 -15.53 -9.10
C GLU A 109 3.73 -15.14 -9.49
N TYR A 110 4.71 -15.96 -9.11
CA TYR A 110 6.13 -15.75 -9.38
C TYR A 110 6.82 -17.08 -9.66
N LEU A 111 7.60 -17.16 -10.74
CA LEU A 111 8.25 -18.40 -11.20
C LEU A 111 7.27 -19.57 -11.43
N GLY A 112 6.05 -19.26 -11.88
CA GLY A 112 4.99 -20.26 -12.11
C GLY A 112 4.31 -20.78 -10.86
N GLU A 113 4.62 -20.22 -9.68
CA GLU A 113 4.06 -20.64 -8.40
C GLU A 113 3.39 -19.47 -7.67
N SER A 114 2.38 -19.77 -6.85
CA SER A 114 1.79 -18.79 -5.93
C SER A 114 2.74 -18.56 -4.75
N LYS A 115 3.18 -17.31 -4.54
CA LYS A 115 4.04 -16.91 -3.43
C LYS A 115 3.39 -15.82 -2.59
N GLN A 116 3.69 -15.82 -1.31
CA GLN A 116 3.21 -14.83 -0.35
C GLN A 116 4.40 -14.09 0.24
N PHE A 117 4.37 -12.77 0.13
CA PHE A 117 5.42 -11.87 0.64
C PHE A 117 4.85 -10.97 1.72
N SER A 118 5.64 -10.72 2.75
CA SER A 118 5.40 -9.62 3.69
C SER A 118 5.67 -8.26 3.04
N ALA A 119 5.11 -7.19 3.62
CA ALA A 119 5.40 -5.84 3.16
C ALA A 119 6.89 -5.46 3.36
N GLN A 120 7.57 -6.07 4.35
CA GLN A 120 9.00 -5.93 4.58
C GLN A 120 9.82 -6.50 3.41
N GLU A 121 9.46 -7.69 2.91
CA GLU A 121 10.11 -8.30 1.74
C GLU A 121 9.90 -7.48 0.47
N ILE A 122 8.68 -6.96 0.23
CA ILE A 122 8.45 -6.08 -0.93
C ILE A 122 9.28 -4.79 -0.81
N SER A 123 9.34 -4.20 0.39
CA SER A 123 10.12 -2.98 0.63
C SER A 123 11.63 -3.24 0.54
N SER A 124 12.10 -4.41 0.95
CA SER A 124 13.52 -4.80 0.83
C SER A 124 13.95 -4.94 -0.63
N MET A 125 13.05 -5.35 -1.54
CA MET A 125 13.32 -5.37 -2.97
C MET A 125 13.54 -3.93 -3.50
N VAL A 126 12.73 -2.96 -3.08
CA VAL A 126 12.93 -1.54 -3.45
C VAL A 126 14.24 -1.01 -2.88
N LEU A 127 14.55 -1.30 -1.61
CA LEU A 127 15.83 -0.93 -0.99
C LEU A 127 17.03 -1.57 -1.68
N THR A 128 16.92 -2.83 -2.11
CA THR A 128 17.94 -3.53 -2.90
C THR A 128 18.19 -2.80 -4.21
N LYS A 129 17.14 -2.34 -4.91
CA LYS A 129 17.30 -1.54 -6.13
C LYS A 129 18.01 -0.20 -5.85
N MET A 130 17.70 0.46 -4.73
CA MET A 130 18.36 1.72 -4.35
C MET A 130 19.84 1.50 -4.04
N LYS A 131 20.15 0.41 -3.34
CA LYS A 131 21.53 -0.05 -3.10
C LYS A 131 22.27 -0.31 -4.42
N GLU A 132 21.67 -1.04 -5.37
CA GLU A 132 22.29 -1.34 -6.67
C GLU A 132 22.60 -0.08 -7.51
N ILE A 133 21.70 0.90 -7.47
CA ILE A 133 21.92 2.20 -8.11
C ILE A 133 23.15 2.88 -7.49
N ALA A 134 23.26 2.89 -6.17
CA ALA A 134 24.42 3.45 -5.48
C ALA A 134 25.71 2.66 -5.75
N GLU A 135 25.65 1.32 -5.74
CA GLU A 135 26.80 0.44 -6.02
C GLU A 135 27.33 0.66 -7.44
N THR A 136 26.43 0.82 -8.42
CA THR A 136 26.81 1.11 -9.81
C THR A 136 27.52 2.46 -9.92
N LYS A 137 27.03 3.47 -9.21
CA LYS A 137 27.63 4.81 -9.18
C LYS A 137 29.00 4.83 -8.48
N LEU A 138 29.12 4.14 -7.35
CA LEU A 138 30.33 4.13 -6.52
C LEU A 138 31.38 3.13 -7.02
N GLY A 139 30.99 2.15 -7.84
CA GLY A 139 31.86 1.05 -8.27
C GLY A 139 32.30 0.14 -7.12
N LYS A 140 31.54 0.12 -6.00
CA LYS A 140 31.84 -0.61 -4.76
C LYS A 140 30.56 -1.18 -4.15
N LYS A 141 30.68 -2.29 -3.41
CA LYS A 141 29.55 -2.90 -2.69
C LYS A 141 29.14 -2.03 -1.50
N VAL A 142 27.84 -1.81 -1.30
CA VAL A 142 27.32 -0.96 -0.22
C VAL A 142 26.62 -1.83 0.83
N GLU A 143 27.03 -1.67 2.09
CA GLU A 143 26.50 -2.50 3.20
C GLU A 143 25.91 -1.67 4.35
N LYS A 144 25.99 -0.34 4.31
CA LYS A 144 25.50 0.54 5.38
C LYS A 144 24.55 1.58 4.82
N ALA A 145 23.44 1.83 5.52
CA ALA A 145 22.47 2.84 5.12
C ALA A 145 21.83 3.58 6.30
N VAL A 146 21.34 4.78 6.02
CA VAL A 146 20.31 5.48 6.80
C VAL A 146 19.03 5.46 5.96
N ILE A 147 17.92 5.03 6.55
CA ILE A 147 16.64 4.87 5.86
C ILE A 147 15.61 5.80 6.48
N THR A 148 14.80 6.46 5.65
CA THR A 148 13.76 7.39 6.12
C THR A 148 12.44 6.70 6.44
N VAL A 149 11.70 7.27 7.39
CA VAL A 149 10.31 6.93 7.70
C VAL A 149 9.49 8.19 7.98
N PRO A 150 8.17 8.16 7.77
CA PRO A 150 7.27 9.23 8.19
C PRO A 150 7.45 9.52 9.68
N ALA A 151 7.39 10.79 10.09
CA ALA A 151 7.56 11.14 11.49
C ALA A 151 6.49 10.48 12.37
N TYR A 152 5.28 10.35 11.84
CA TYR A 152 4.14 9.74 12.53
C TYR A 152 4.08 8.20 12.45
N PHE A 153 5.11 7.53 11.92
CA PHE A 153 5.20 6.06 12.00
C PHE A 153 5.25 5.57 13.45
N ASN A 154 4.44 4.55 13.72
CA ASN A 154 4.40 3.87 15.01
C ASN A 154 5.61 2.90 15.18
N ASP A 155 5.75 2.29 16.36
CA ASP A 155 6.86 1.38 16.67
C ASP A 155 6.95 0.19 15.69
N ASN A 156 5.82 -0.46 15.39
CA ASN A 156 5.77 -1.62 14.50
C ASN A 156 6.22 -1.27 13.08
N GLN A 157 5.85 -0.10 12.58
CA GLN A 157 6.22 0.36 11.24
C GLN A 157 7.71 0.73 11.15
N ARG A 158 8.27 1.33 12.20
CA ARG A 158 9.71 1.64 12.31
C ARG A 158 10.54 0.37 12.31
N GLN A 159 10.16 -0.60 13.15
CA GLN A 159 10.84 -1.90 13.20
C GLN A 159 10.73 -2.64 11.86
N ALA A 160 9.54 -2.74 11.27
CA ALA A 160 9.33 -3.39 9.98
C ALA A 160 10.16 -2.77 8.85
N THR A 161 10.33 -1.43 8.85
CA THR A 161 11.17 -0.74 7.85
C THR A 161 12.66 -1.01 8.08
N LYS A 162 13.09 -1.07 9.34
CA LYS A 162 14.46 -1.46 9.70
C LYS A 162 14.76 -2.90 9.26
N ASP A 163 13.83 -3.82 9.51
CA ASP A 163 13.91 -5.22 9.09
C ASP A 163 13.98 -5.34 7.57
N ALA A 164 13.19 -4.55 6.82
CA ALA A 164 13.29 -4.48 5.36
C ALA A 164 14.70 -4.07 4.88
N GLY A 165 15.36 -3.15 5.60
CA GLY A 165 16.76 -2.80 5.36
C GLY A 165 17.71 -3.98 5.61
N SER A 166 17.52 -4.71 6.70
CA SER A 166 18.30 -5.91 6.99
C SER A 166 18.11 -7.01 5.92
N ILE A 167 16.88 -7.24 5.47
CA ILE A 167 16.56 -8.18 4.38
C ILE A 167 17.25 -7.77 3.06
N ALA A 168 17.40 -6.47 2.79
CA ALA A 168 18.13 -5.95 1.63
C ALA A 168 19.67 -6.07 1.76
N GLY A 169 20.17 -6.69 2.84
CA GLY A 169 21.60 -6.79 3.13
C GLY A 169 22.23 -5.44 3.46
N LEU A 170 21.51 -4.56 4.15
CA LEU A 170 22.00 -3.29 4.67
C LEU A 170 22.03 -3.30 6.20
N ASN A 171 23.15 -2.90 6.76
CA ASN A 171 23.27 -2.46 8.14
C ASN A 171 22.65 -1.07 8.27
N VAL A 172 21.44 -1.01 8.84
CA VAL A 172 20.68 0.23 9.04
C VAL A 172 21.26 0.97 10.26
N LEU A 173 22.13 1.94 10.00
CA LEU A 173 22.80 2.75 11.04
C LEU A 173 21.82 3.66 11.79
N ARG A 174 20.77 4.11 11.11
CA ARG A 174 19.72 4.98 11.65
C ARG A 174 18.44 4.86 10.84
N ILE A 175 17.31 4.84 11.54
CA ILE A 175 16.02 5.24 10.99
C ILE A 175 15.83 6.72 11.31
N ILE A 176 15.67 7.54 10.27
CA ILE A 176 15.50 9.00 10.40
C ILE A 176 14.10 9.41 9.97
N ASN A 177 13.50 10.36 10.69
CA ASN A 177 12.21 10.92 10.29
C ASN A 177 12.35 11.78 9.03
N GLU A 178 11.44 11.61 8.07
CA GLU A 178 11.39 12.35 6.80
C GLU A 178 11.49 13.88 6.98
N PRO A 179 10.65 14.53 7.82
CA PRO A 179 10.76 15.97 8.02
C PRO A 179 12.05 16.39 8.75
N THR A 180 12.63 15.52 9.60
CA THR A 180 13.93 15.78 10.23
C THR A 180 15.04 15.76 9.18
N ALA A 181 15.02 14.79 8.25
CA ALA A 181 15.96 14.74 7.14
C ALA A 181 15.80 15.97 6.21
N ALA A 182 14.58 16.36 5.88
CA ALA A 182 14.36 17.56 5.08
C ALA A 182 14.82 18.84 5.80
N ALA A 183 14.68 18.91 7.14
CA ALA A 183 15.21 20.02 7.93
C ALA A 183 16.74 20.09 7.87
N ILE A 184 17.44 18.95 7.85
CA ILE A 184 18.90 18.90 7.63
C ILE A 184 19.24 19.46 6.24
N ALA A 185 18.53 19.03 5.20
CA ALA A 185 18.74 19.54 3.85
C ALA A 185 18.52 21.05 3.75
N TYR A 186 17.50 21.57 4.45
CA TYR A 186 17.26 23.01 4.56
C TYR A 186 18.37 23.73 5.34
N GLY A 187 18.70 23.26 6.55
CA GLY A 187 19.62 23.95 7.46
C GLY A 187 21.08 23.95 7.00
N LEU A 188 21.53 22.92 6.28
CA LEU A 188 22.87 22.89 5.68
C LEU A 188 22.87 23.40 4.23
N GLY A 189 21.87 23.07 3.42
CA GLY A 189 21.87 23.37 1.98
C GLY A 189 21.44 24.80 1.62
N ALA A 190 20.46 25.38 2.34
CA ALA A 190 19.93 26.72 2.04
C ALA A 190 20.67 27.88 2.74
N GLY A 191 21.70 27.56 3.53
CA GLY A 191 22.56 28.51 4.23
C GLY A 191 22.44 28.44 5.75
N LYS A 192 23.50 27.93 6.40
CA LYS A 192 23.61 27.83 7.85
C LYS A 192 23.57 29.22 8.51
N SER A 193 22.88 29.31 9.64
CA SER A 193 22.72 30.55 10.40
C SER A 193 22.86 30.28 11.89
N GLU A 194 23.67 31.10 12.56
CA GLU A 194 23.81 31.06 14.03
C GLU A 194 22.58 31.62 14.76
N LYS A 195 21.70 32.35 14.06
CA LYS A 195 20.42 32.78 14.62
C LYS A 195 19.48 31.60 14.77
N GLU A 196 18.91 31.47 15.96
CA GLU A 196 17.82 30.56 16.27
C GLU A 196 16.60 30.86 15.40
N ARG A 197 15.99 29.81 14.83
CA ARG A 197 14.78 29.89 14.01
C ARG A 197 13.85 28.72 14.29
N ASN A 198 12.55 28.98 14.33
CA ASN A 198 11.51 27.96 14.34
C ASN A 198 11.05 27.69 12.90
N VAL A 199 11.37 26.50 12.40
CA VAL A 199 11.09 26.09 11.02
C VAL A 199 10.02 25.02 11.03
N LEU A 200 8.93 25.28 10.31
CA LEU A 200 7.87 24.30 10.09
C LEU A 200 8.15 23.55 8.80
N ILE A 201 8.29 22.23 8.89
CA ILE A 201 8.36 21.33 7.75
C ILE A 201 6.96 20.80 7.48
N TYR A 202 6.46 21.03 6.28
CA TYR A 202 5.19 20.51 5.79
C TYR A 202 5.50 19.49 4.69
N ASP A 203 5.39 18.20 5.02
CA ASP A 203 5.70 17.10 4.12
C ASP A 203 4.43 16.37 3.68
N LEU A 204 4.03 16.57 2.43
CA LEU A 204 2.87 15.91 1.84
C LEU A 204 3.31 15.09 0.63
N GLY A 205 3.53 13.80 0.89
CA GLY A 205 4.05 12.84 -0.08
C GLY A 205 2.99 12.17 -0.95
N GLY A 206 3.32 10.97 -1.42
CA GLY A 206 2.44 10.12 -2.21
C GLY A 206 1.38 9.39 -1.37
N GLY A 207 1.71 9.02 -0.14
CA GLY A 207 0.79 8.26 0.72
C GLY A 207 0.73 8.66 2.18
N THR A 208 1.62 9.55 2.63
CA THR A 208 1.78 9.99 4.02
C THR A 208 1.83 11.52 4.08
N PHE A 209 1.40 12.07 5.21
CA PHE A 209 1.42 13.48 5.53
C PHE A 209 2.05 13.69 6.90
N ASP A 210 3.11 14.47 6.99
CA ASP A 210 3.77 14.83 8.23
C ASP A 210 3.94 16.35 8.35
N VAL A 211 3.80 16.84 9.57
CA VAL A 211 4.15 18.21 9.96
C VAL A 211 5.07 18.13 11.16
N SER A 212 6.20 18.82 11.09
CA SER A 212 7.11 18.96 12.23
C SER A 212 7.53 20.40 12.40
N LEU A 213 7.56 20.87 13.64
CA LEU A 213 8.13 22.16 13.98
C LEU A 213 9.47 21.92 14.67
N LEU A 214 10.52 22.46 14.08
CA LEU A 214 11.89 22.34 14.57
C LEU A 214 12.40 23.71 15.00
N ASN A 215 13.20 23.70 16.05
CA ASN A 215 14.08 24.81 16.39
C ASN A 215 15.47 24.49 15.85
N ILE A 216 15.98 25.38 15.02
CA ILE A 216 17.28 25.23 14.34
C ILE A 216 18.18 26.38 14.77
N GLN A 217 19.33 26.05 15.34
CA GLN A 217 20.36 27.02 15.74
C GLN A 217 21.75 26.46 15.42
N GLY A 218 22.44 27.06 14.46
CA GLY A 218 23.73 26.54 13.99
C GLY A 218 23.57 25.10 13.46
N GLY A 219 24.32 24.15 14.04
CA GLY A 219 24.21 22.71 13.74
C GLY A 219 23.20 21.94 14.60
N VAL A 220 22.49 22.58 15.52
CA VAL A 220 21.55 21.91 16.44
C VAL A 220 20.13 21.96 15.89
N PHE A 221 19.53 20.79 15.67
CA PHE A 221 18.17 20.62 15.18
C PHE A 221 17.34 19.92 16.25
N THR A 222 16.41 20.66 16.86
CA THR A 222 15.54 20.13 17.91
C THR A 222 14.10 20.10 17.43
N VAL A 223 13.52 18.92 17.29
CA VAL A 223 12.09 18.75 17.01
C VAL A 223 11.31 19.16 18.26
N LYS A 224 10.45 20.17 18.14
CA LYS A 224 9.59 20.65 19.23
C LYS A 224 8.28 19.87 19.30
N ALA A 225 7.69 19.59 18.14
CA ALA A 225 6.50 18.77 18.04
C ALA A 225 6.37 18.21 16.61
N THR A 226 5.64 17.10 16.51
CA THR A 226 5.28 16.47 15.23
C THR A 226 3.86 15.91 15.29
N ALA A 227 3.16 15.94 14.17
CA ALA A 227 1.85 15.35 13.96
C ALA A 227 1.69 15.00 12.47
N GLY A 228 0.74 14.12 12.13
CA GLY A 228 0.55 13.72 10.75
C GLY A 228 -0.60 12.75 10.54
N ASP A 229 -0.70 12.26 9.32
CA ASP A 229 -1.59 11.17 8.91
C ASP A 229 -0.81 10.22 7.98
N THR A 230 -0.64 8.98 8.43
CA THR A 230 0.13 7.95 7.71
C THR A 230 -0.64 7.34 6.52
N HIS A 231 -1.87 7.79 6.23
CA HIS A 231 -2.69 7.38 5.08
C HIS A 231 -3.33 8.55 4.33
N LEU A 232 -2.64 9.68 4.28
CA LEU A 232 -3.07 10.83 3.48
C LEU A 232 -1.95 11.25 2.52
N GLY A 233 -2.24 11.28 1.22
CA GLY A 233 -1.27 11.74 0.24
C GLY A 233 -1.81 11.81 -1.19
N GLY A 234 -0.87 11.94 -2.14
CA GLY A 234 -1.14 12.04 -3.56
C GLY A 234 -2.02 10.91 -4.15
N SER A 235 -1.89 9.68 -3.64
CA SER A 235 -2.66 8.51 -4.08
C SER A 235 -4.15 8.62 -3.73
N ASP A 236 -4.51 9.32 -2.65
CA ASP A 236 -5.91 9.55 -2.28
C ASP A 236 -6.54 10.57 -3.23
N PHE A 237 -5.77 11.59 -3.63
CA PHE A 237 -6.23 12.59 -4.60
C PHE A 237 -6.42 11.98 -6.00
N ASP A 238 -5.54 11.04 -6.38
CA ASP A 238 -5.69 10.25 -7.60
C ASP A 238 -6.95 9.36 -7.54
N THR A 239 -7.22 8.77 -6.38
CA THR A 239 -8.41 7.94 -6.15
C THR A 239 -9.69 8.77 -6.23
N ALA A 240 -9.72 9.97 -5.65
CA ALA A 240 -10.87 10.88 -5.76
C ALA A 240 -11.17 11.26 -7.21
N LEU A 241 -10.13 11.55 -8.01
CA LEU A 241 -10.28 11.84 -9.43
C LEU A 241 -10.70 10.58 -10.22
N LEU A 242 -10.12 9.41 -9.91
CA LEU A 242 -10.50 8.14 -10.53
C LEU A 242 -11.97 7.82 -10.30
N LEU A 243 -12.48 7.98 -9.07
CA LEU A 243 -13.90 7.78 -8.76
C LEU A 243 -14.80 8.75 -9.52
N HIS A 244 -14.36 9.99 -9.72
CA HIS A 244 -15.09 10.93 -10.56
C HIS A 244 -15.10 10.48 -12.04
N CYS A 245 -13.95 10.06 -12.57
CA CYS A 245 -13.83 9.56 -13.94
C CYS A 245 -14.67 8.29 -14.17
N LYS A 246 -14.73 7.37 -13.20
CA LYS A 246 -15.61 6.18 -13.26
C LYS A 246 -17.07 6.59 -13.44
N LYS A 247 -17.57 7.51 -12.61
CA LYS A 247 -18.94 8.05 -12.70
C LYS A 247 -19.20 8.75 -14.04
N GLU A 248 -18.23 9.48 -14.57
CA GLU A 248 -18.36 10.13 -15.88
C GLU A 248 -18.35 9.13 -17.03
N PHE A 249 -17.56 8.06 -16.95
CA PHE A 249 -17.57 6.97 -17.93
C PHE A 249 -18.91 6.25 -17.93
N GLU A 250 -19.46 5.90 -16.76
CA GLU A 250 -20.81 5.34 -16.60
C GLU A 250 -21.86 6.25 -17.24
N ARG A 251 -21.83 7.54 -16.91
CA ARG A 251 -22.80 8.53 -17.42
C ARG A 251 -22.76 8.63 -18.95
N LYS A 252 -21.58 8.54 -19.57
CA LYS A 252 -21.39 8.66 -21.02
C LYS A 252 -21.74 7.38 -21.78
N THR A 253 -21.35 6.22 -21.24
CA THR A 253 -21.48 4.92 -21.94
C THR A 253 -22.76 4.17 -21.57
N LYS A 254 -23.44 4.57 -20.49
CA LYS A 254 -24.59 3.86 -19.89
C LYS A 254 -24.28 2.40 -19.47
N LYS A 255 -23.01 2.00 -19.46
CA LYS A 255 -22.57 0.73 -18.88
C LYS A 255 -22.53 0.91 -17.36
N VAL A 256 -23.31 0.10 -16.65
CA VAL A 256 -23.46 0.18 -15.20
C VAL A 256 -22.23 -0.45 -14.54
N ILE A 257 -21.56 0.32 -13.69
CA ILE A 257 -20.59 -0.19 -12.72
C ILE A 257 -21.38 -0.49 -11.45
N THR A 258 -21.90 -1.71 -11.31
CA THR A 258 -22.42 -2.17 -10.01
C THR A 258 -21.32 -2.95 -9.31
N THR A 259 -20.74 -2.29 -8.31
CA THR A 259 -20.05 -2.96 -7.20
C THR A 259 -20.84 -4.19 -6.78
N ALA A 260 -20.12 -5.29 -6.56
CA ALA A 260 -20.63 -6.56 -6.06
C ALA A 260 -21.73 -6.37 -4.99
N LEU A 261 -22.69 -7.29 -4.97
CA LEU A 261 -23.82 -7.28 -4.03
C LEU A 261 -23.34 -6.94 -2.60
N PRO A 262 -23.97 -5.96 -1.91
CA PRO A 262 -23.53 -5.48 -0.62
C PRO A 262 -23.59 -6.57 0.45
N SER A 263 -22.69 -6.48 1.44
CA SER A 263 -22.76 -7.29 2.67
C SER A 263 -24.07 -7.04 3.43
N HIS A 264 -24.44 -7.97 4.31
CA HIS A 264 -25.63 -7.91 5.18
C HIS A 264 -25.88 -6.51 5.78
N ASP A 265 -24.83 -5.90 6.35
CA ASP A 265 -24.94 -4.61 7.03
C ASP A 265 -25.10 -3.43 6.07
N ALA A 266 -24.50 -3.54 4.87
CA ALA A 266 -24.69 -2.56 3.82
C ALA A 266 -26.10 -2.62 3.24
N VAL A 267 -26.71 -3.81 3.14
CA VAL A 267 -28.13 -3.96 2.78
C VAL A 267 -29.01 -3.32 3.85
N VAL A 268 -28.88 -3.72 5.11
CA VAL A 268 -29.73 -3.20 6.21
C VAL A 268 -29.65 -1.67 6.34
N SER A 269 -28.44 -1.12 6.20
CA SER A 269 -28.19 0.33 6.27
C SER A 269 -28.81 1.09 5.10
N VAL A 270 -28.60 0.62 3.87
CA VAL A 270 -29.14 1.27 2.66
C VAL A 270 -30.67 1.19 2.61
N PHE A 271 -31.26 0.05 2.97
CA PHE A 271 -32.70 -0.14 2.93
C PHE A 271 -33.41 0.63 4.07
N SER A 272 -32.82 0.71 5.27
CA SER A 272 -33.32 1.60 6.33
C SER A 272 -33.27 3.07 5.92
N ALA A 273 -32.18 3.50 5.27
CA ALA A 273 -32.04 4.88 4.80
C ALA A 273 -33.01 5.23 3.65
N ALA A 274 -33.45 4.24 2.88
CA ALA A 274 -34.42 4.38 1.80
C ALA A 274 -35.90 4.30 2.27
N GLY A 275 -36.15 4.18 3.58
CA GLY A 275 -37.50 4.07 4.13
C GLY A 275 -38.18 2.73 3.87
N VAL A 276 -37.39 1.70 3.52
CA VAL A 276 -37.88 0.35 3.24
C VAL A 276 -37.99 -0.43 4.55
N LEU A 277 -39.19 -0.97 4.83
CA LEU A 277 -39.46 -1.71 6.06
C LEU A 277 -39.16 -3.21 5.88
N LEU A 278 -38.29 -3.74 6.73
CA LEU A 278 -38.03 -5.17 6.89
C LEU A 278 -39.03 -5.77 7.90
N LEU A 279 -39.49 -6.99 7.65
CA LEU A 279 -40.32 -7.70 8.63
C LEU A 279 -39.49 -8.14 9.85
N PRO A 280 -40.03 -8.00 11.08
CA PRO A 280 -39.37 -8.50 12.29
C PRO A 280 -39.09 -10.00 12.22
N GLY A 281 -37.89 -10.43 12.65
CA GLY A 281 -37.47 -11.85 12.64
C GLY A 281 -36.89 -12.37 11.32
N LEU A 282 -36.84 -11.55 10.27
CA LEU A 282 -36.20 -11.91 8.99
C LEU A 282 -34.67 -12.11 9.12
N GLU A 283 -34.07 -11.52 10.16
CA GLU A 283 -32.67 -11.68 10.54
C GLU A 283 -32.24 -13.16 10.73
N LEU A 284 -33.15 -14.01 11.20
CA LEU A 284 -32.93 -15.46 11.38
C LEU A 284 -32.91 -16.24 10.05
N VAL A 285 -33.50 -15.68 8.99
CA VAL A 285 -33.54 -16.30 7.66
C VAL A 285 -32.32 -15.92 6.84
N LEU A 286 -31.79 -14.71 7.05
CA LEU A 286 -30.62 -14.18 6.34
C LEU A 286 -29.28 -14.63 6.96
N SER A 287 -29.28 -15.13 8.20
CA SER A 287 -28.09 -15.66 8.88
C SER A 287 -27.70 -17.09 8.46
N GLY A 288 -28.44 -17.72 7.54
CA GLY A 288 -28.12 -19.04 6.99
C GLY A 288 -28.73 -20.24 7.72
N ASP A 289 -29.45 -20.02 8.82
CA ASP A 289 -30.19 -21.08 9.50
C ASP A 289 -31.53 -21.38 8.81
N ARG A 290 -31.94 -22.66 8.81
CA ARG A 290 -33.25 -23.06 8.25
C ARG A 290 -34.36 -22.69 9.24
N PRO A 291 -35.31 -21.80 8.88
CA PRO A 291 -36.41 -21.46 9.77
C PRO A 291 -37.34 -22.67 10.03
N SER A 292 -37.84 -22.79 11.27
CA SER A 292 -38.72 -23.88 11.68
C SER A 292 -40.18 -23.60 11.31
N LEU A 293 -40.98 -24.67 11.11
CA LEU A 293 -42.43 -24.54 10.87
C LEU A 293 -43.14 -23.81 12.03
N SER A 294 -42.63 -23.91 13.27
CA SER A 294 -43.20 -23.22 14.42
C SER A 294 -42.92 -21.72 14.40
N TRP A 295 -41.74 -21.29 13.94
CA TRP A 295 -41.44 -19.88 13.72
C TRP A 295 -42.35 -19.30 12.64
N PHE A 296 -42.56 -20.00 11.53
CA PHE A 296 -43.49 -19.52 10.49
C PHE A 296 -44.93 -19.37 10.98
N ASN A 297 -45.39 -20.29 11.84
CA ASN A 297 -46.72 -20.20 12.43
C ASN A 297 -46.82 -19.08 13.48
N SER A 298 -45.70 -18.69 14.12
CA SER A 298 -45.68 -17.63 15.14
C SER A 298 -45.75 -16.21 14.55
N VAL A 299 -45.34 -16.02 13.29
CA VAL A 299 -45.45 -14.71 12.61
C VAL A 299 -46.90 -14.36 12.21
N GLY A 300 -47.83 -15.33 12.28
CA GLY A 300 -49.27 -15.13 12.10
C GLY A 300 -49.75 -14.98 10.63
N PHE A 301 -51.04 -15.26 10.39
CA PHE A 301 -51.69 -15.15 9.07
C PHE A 301 -51.97 -13.71 8.61
N SER A 302 -51.65 -12.68 9.42
CA SER A 302 -52.09 -11.30 9.20
C SER A 302 -51.25 -10.49 8.21
N ILE A 303 -50.19 -11.05 7.63
CA ILE A 303 -49.31 -10.31 6.72
C ILE A 303 -50.01 -9.99 5.37
N PHE A 304 -51.18 -10.57 5.10
CA PHE A 304 -51.98 -10.30 3.90
C PHE A 304 -53.36 -9.71 4.14
N SER A 305 -53.80 -9.50 5.39
CA SER A 305 -55.18 -9.05 5.66
C SER A 305 -55.39 -7.54 5.53
N GLU A 306 -54.32 -6.74 5.55
CA GLU A 306 -54.41 -5.31 5.25
C GLU A 306 -53.81 -5.02 3.87
N GLN A 307 -54.50 -5.44 2.80
CA GLN A 307 -54.26 -5.00 1.41
C GLN A 307 -54.10 -3.47 1.28
N ALA A 308 -54.63 -2.71 2.25
CA ALA A 308 -54.52 -1.26 2.34
C ALA A 308 -53.09 -0.73 2.64
N ARG A 309 -52.15 -1.56 3.11
CA ARG A 309 -50.79 -1.10 3.50
C ARG A 309 -49.69 -1.34 2.45
N VAL A 310 -49.91 -2.20 1.45
CA VAL A 310 -48.97 -2.35 0.34
C VAL A 310 -49.45 -1.44 -0.80
N PRO A 311 -48.70 -0.39 -1.19
CA PRO A 311 -49.15 0.52 -2.24
C PRO A 311 -49.43 -0.23 -3.54
N CYS A 312 -50.53 0.11 -4.23
CA CYS A 312 -50.79 -0.37 -5.58
C CYS A 312 -49.63 0.03 -6.49
N LYS A 313 -49.09 -0.91 -7.29
CA LYS A 313 -47.88 -0.75 -8.13
C LYS A 313 -46.58 -0.66 -7.32
N SER A 314 -46.36 -1.64 -6.45
CA SER A 314 -45.07 -1.84 -5.75
C SER A 314 -44.28 -3.00 -6.36
N TRP A 315 -42.96 -2.92 -6.35
CA TRP A 315 -42.05 -4.04 -6.57
C TRP A 315 -41.61 -4.62 -5.22
N GLY A 316 -41.42 -5.92 -5.12
CA GLY A 316 -40.97 -6.54 -3.87
C GLY A 316 -40.28 -7.89 -4.05
N VAL A 317 -39.70 -8.38 -2.95
CA VAL A 317 -39.12 -9.72 -2.81
C VAL A 317 -40.05 -10.55 -1.92
N TYR A 318 -40.29 -11.80 -2.32
CA TYR A 318 -41.31 -12.67 -1.74
C TYR A 318 -40.77 -14.07 -1.50
N LEU A 319 -41.23 -14.72 -0.44
CA LEU A 319 -40.96 -16.11 -0.12
C LEU A 319 -42.24 -16.94 -0.27
N HIS A 320 -42.23 -17.91 -1.18
CA HIS A 320 -43.32 -18.82 -1.44
C HIS A 320 -43.10 -20.15 -0.74
N VAL A 321 -44.15 -20.68 -0.10
CA VAL A 321 -44.11 -21.95 0.63
C VAL A 321 -45.05 -22.92 -0.07
N PHE A 322 -44.48 -24.01 -0.56
CA PHE A 322 -45.20 -25.08 -1.21
C PHE A 322 -45.24 -26.31 -0.28
N VAL A 323 -46.40 -26.94 -0.18
CA VAL A 323 -46.62 -28.10 0.70
C VAL A 323 -47.20 -29.27 -0.08
N LYS A 324 -46.86 -30.49 0.36
CA LYS A 324 -47.42 -31.75 -0.13
C LYS A 324 -47.58 -32.68 1.08
N PRO A 325 -48.76 -33.29 1.31
CA PRO A 325 -48.95 -34.18 2.45
C PRO A 325 -47.90 -35.29 2.50
N GLY A 326 -47.25 -35.48 3.65
CA GLY A 326 -46.20 -36.48 3.84
C GLY A 326 -44.79 -36.07 3.40
N TYR A 327 -44.60 -34.85 2.89
CA TYR A 327 -43.31 -34.33 2.45
C TYR A 327 -42.94 -33.03 3.19
N LEU A 328 -41.65 -32.74 3.27
CA LEU A 328 -41.16 -31.47 3.81
C LEU A 328 -41.59 -30.31 2.91
N PRO A 329 -41.97 -29.14 3.48
CA PRO A 329 -42.29 -27.96 2.69
C PRO A 329 -41.11 -27.50 1.84
N LEU A 330 -41.42 -26.99 0.65
CA LEU A 330 -40.46 -26.36 -0.26
C LEU A 330 -40.60 -24.84 -0.20
N PHE A 331 -39.47 -24.14 -0.16
CA PHE A 331 -39.41 -22.69 -0.05
C PHE A 331 -38.76 -22.10 -1.29
N TYR A 332 -39.39 -21.09 -1.88
CA TYR A 332 -38.88 -20.42 -3.07
C TYR A 332 -38.92 -18.90 -2.91
N CYS A 333 -37.77 -18.24 -3.06
CA CYS A 333 -37.68 -16.79 -2.98
C CYS A 333 -37.64 -16.18 -4.40
N GLY A 334 -38.48 -15.18 -4.66
CA GLY A 334 -38.54 -14.52 -5.97
C GLY A 334 -38.99 -13.06 -5.87
N SER A 335 -38.81 -12.29 -6.96
CA SER A 335 -39.28 -10.90 -7.03
C SER A 335 -40.55 -10.78 -7.87
N ALA A 336 -41.45 -9.86 -7.49
CA ALA A 336 -42.71 -9.64 -8.19
C ALA A 336 -43.21 -8.20 -8.06
N THR A 337 -44.06 -7.79 -8.99
CA THR A 337 -44.81 -6.53 -8.94
C THR A 337 -46.25 -6.80 -8.49
N SER A 338 -46.72 -6.01 -7.53
CA SER A 338 -48.11 -5.98 -7.08
C SER A 338 -48.90 -5.01 -7.95
N SER A 339 -49.41 -5.47 -9.10
CA SER A 339 -50.66 -4.90 -9.63
C SER A 339 -51.81 -5.63 -8.96
N GLU A 340 -52.95 -4.96 -8.72
CA GLU A 340 -54.14 -5.46 -7.99
C GLU A 340 -54.67 -6.85 -8.43
N SER A 341 -54.14 -7.45 -9.50
CA SER A 341 -54.51 -8.77 -10.03
C SER A 341 -53.33 -9.76 -10.14
N GLY A 342 -52.08 -9.32 -9.97
CA GLY A 342 -50.88 -10.02 -10.43
C GLY A 342 -50.51 -11.30 -9.66
N PHE A 343 -50.83 -11.37 -8.36
CA PHE A 343 -50.44 -12.52 -7.52
C PHE A 343 -51.35 -13.74 -7.69
N ARG A 344 -52.65 -13.54 -7.88
CA ARG A 344 -53.57 -14.63 -8.27
C ARG A 344 -53.47 -14.97 -9.75
N ALA A 345 -53.22 -13.99 -10.64
CA ALA A 345 -53.15 -14.22 -12.08
C ALA A 345 -51.98 -15.13 -12.50
N ARG A 346 -50.81 -15.05 -11.84
CA ARG A 346 -49.65 -15.89 -12.20
C ARG A 346 -49.85 -17.39 -11.93
N PHE A 347 -50.73 -17.77 -11.00
CA PHE A 347 -50.98 -19.17 -10.69
C PHE A 347 -52.35 -19.68 -11.16
N LYS A 348 -53.32 -18.80 -11.48
CA LYS A 348 -54.64 -19.22 -12.00
C LYS A 348 -54.80 -19.15 -13.52
N ASP A 349 -54.03 -18.35 -14.25
CA ASP A 349 -54.15 -18.24 -15.71
C ASP A 349 -52.95 -18.84 -16.46
N TYR A 350 -53.24 -19.81 -17.33
CA TYR A 350 -52.30 -20.68 -18.07
C TYR A 350 -51.30 -19.92 -18.98
N ARG A 351 -51.43 -18.60 -19.15
CA ARG A 351 -50.65 -17.79 -20.11
C ARG A 351 -49.41 -17.07 -19.54
N ILE A 352 -49.11 -17.19 -18.25
CA ILE A 352 -47.91 -16.57 -17.62
C ILE A 352 -46.96 -17.64 -17.03
N LYS A 353 -46.89 -18.81 -17.66
CA LYS A 353 -45.97 -19.90 -17.27
C LYS A 353 -44.48 -19.62 -17.58
N HIS A 354 -44.17 -18.59 -18.36
CA HIS A 354 -42.80 -18.27 -18.77
C HIS A 354 -41.97 -17.46 -17.73
N ALA A 355 -42.49 -17.26 -16.51
CA ALA A 355 -41.81 -16.49 -15.46
C ALA A 355 -41.60 -17.25 -14.14
N LEU A 356 -41.88 -18.57 -14.10
CA LEU A 356 -41.56 -19.43 -12.95
C LEU A 356 -40.24 -20.15 -13.23
N SER A 357 -39.37 -20.31 -12.22
CA SER A 357 -38.17 -21.11 -12.40
C SER A 357 -38.52 -22.57 -12.71
N ALA A 358 -37.61 -23.27 -13.39
CA ALA A 358 -37.81 -24.67 -13.74
C ALA A 358 -38.06 -25.54 -12.50
N GLU A 359 -37.42 -25.22 -11.36
CA GLU A 359 -37.62 -25.97 -10.11
C GLU A 359 -39.05 -25.80 -9.56
N VAL A 360 -39.59 -24.58 -9.53
CA VAL A 360 -40.96 -24.33 -9.05
C VAL A 360 -41.98 -25.06 -9.93
N TYR A 361 -41.76 -25.05 -11.24
CA TYR A 361 -42.63 -25.75 -12.18
C TYR A 361 -42.58 -27.27 -11.98
N ALA A 362 -41.38 -27.83 -11.75
CA ALA A 362 -41.20 -29.25 -11.46
C ALA A 362 -41.89 -29.66 -10.14
N SER A 363 -41.74 -28.86 -9.07
CA SER A 363 -42.37 -29.13 -7.77
C SER A 363 -43.91 -29.08 -7.83
N LEU A 364 -44.46 -28.14 -8.58
CA LEU A 364 -45.91 -28.07 -8.81
C LEU A 364 -46.43 -29.30 -9.56
N ASN A 365 -45.71 -29.77 -10.58
CA ASN A 365 -46.06 -31.00 -11.30
C ASN A 365 -45.92 -32.26 -10.41
N ASP A 366 -45.02 -32.23 -9.43
CA ASP A 366 -44.89 -33.28 -8.42
C ASP A 366 -45.96 -33.18 -7.31
N GLY A 367 -47.00 -32.36 -7.48
CA GLY A 367 -48.16 -32.33 -6.57
C GLY A 367 -47.95 -31.50 -5.30
N PHE A 368 -46.88 -30.70 -5.22
CA PHE A 368 -46.81 -29.64 -4.23
C PHE A 368 -47.77 -28.51 -4.61
N VAL A 369 -48.47 -27.97 -3.61
CA VAL A 369 -49.39 -26.84 -3.78
C VAL A 369 -48.86 -25.63 -3.01
N LEU A 370 -49.01 -24.44 -3.60
CA LEU A 370 -48.66 -23.19 -2.91
C LEU A 370 -49.60 -23.02 -1.71
N ASP A 371 -49.04 -23.07 -0.51
CA ASP A 371 -49.78 -22.88 0.75
C ASP A 371 -49.88 -21.40 1.10
N ARG A 372 -48.73 -20.71 1.10
CA ARG A 372 -48.63 -19.30 1.45
C ARG A 372 -47.46 -18.62 0.76
N THR A 373 -47.55 -17.31 0.62
CA THR A 373 -46.45 -16.43 0.21
C THR A 373 -46.16 -15.49 1.36
N LEU A 374 -44.96 -14.96 1.50
CA LEU A 374 -44.59 -13.90 2.44
C LEU A 374 -43.94 -12.77 1.64
N VAL A 375 -44.24 -11.51 1.97
CA VAL A 375 -43.52 -10.36 1.42
C VAL A 375 -42.31 -10.12 2.30
N LEU A 376 -41.10 -10.30 1.78
CA LEU A 376 -39.89 -10.04 2.54
C LEU A 376 -39.57 -8.54 2.56
N VAL A 377 -39.72 -7.88 1.40
CA VAL A 377 -39.41 -6.45 1.18
C VAL A 377 -40.32 -5.89 0.07
N TYR A 378 -40.74 -4.62 0.13
CA TYR A 378 -41.42 -3.94 -0.99
C TYR A 378 -41.05 -2.45 -1.11
N CYS A 379 -41.19 -1.88 -2.32
CA CYS A 379 -40.97 -0.47 -2.65
C CYS A 379 -41.95 0.01 -3.75
N PRO A 380 -42.49 1.24 -3.70
CA PRO A 380 -43.33 1.79 -4.76
C PRO A 380 -42.58 1.93 -6.10
N ILE A 381 -43.22 1.60 -7.23
CA ILE A 381 -42.63 1.77 -8.57
C ILE A 381 -42.80 3.24 -9.02
N PRO A 382 -41.72 3.95 -9.41
CA PRO A 382 -41.81 5.30 -9.97
C PRO A 382 -42.60 5.33 -11.29
N GLN A 383 -43.25 6.46 -11.61
CA GLN A 383 -44.05 6.57 -12.84
C GLN A 383 -43.18 6.56 -14.13
N PRO A 384 -43.76 6.18 -15.30
CA PRO A 384 -43.02 5.78 -16.51
C PRO A 384 -42.20 6.86 -17.24
N ALA A 385 -42.05 8.06 -16.68
CA ALA A 385 -41.21 9.11 -17.27
C ALA A 385 -39.70 8.84 -17.11
N ASP A 386 -39.31 7.89 -16.25
CA ASP A 386 -37.92 7.65 -15.83
C ASP A 386 -37.35 6.29 -16.25
N GLN A 387 -37.78 5.68 -17.36
CA GLN A 387 -37.13 4.46 -17.85
C GLN A 387 -36.61 4.58 -19.29
N PRO A 388 -35.29 4.43 -19.52
CA PRO A 388 -34.74 4.30 -20.86
C PRO A 388 -34.91 2.86 -21.39
N PRO A 389 -34.96 2.67 -22.73
CA PRO A 389 -35.16 1.37 -23.35
C PRO A 389 -33.88 0.50 -23.35
N ASN A 390 -34.11 -0.81 -23.44
CA ASN A 390 -33.19 -1.96 -23.34
C ASN A 390 -31.81 -1.91 -24.05
N GLN A 391 -30.90 -2.77 -23.52
CA GLN A 391 -29.62 -3.37 -24.02
C GLN A 391 -28.31 -2.75 -23.47
N PRO A 392 -27.12 -3.41 -23.49
CA PRO A 392 -26.70 -4.82 -23.68
C PRO A 392 -25.75 -5.33 -22.53
N SER A 393 -25.05 -6.46 -22.73
CA SER A 393 -24.14 -7.21 -21.81
C SER A 393 -23.40 -6.39 -20.72
N THR A 394 -23.64 -6.73 -19.46
CA THR A 394 -23.11 -6.07 -18.25
C THR A 394 -21.72 -6.59 -17.87
N SER A 395 -20.67 -6.03 -18.46
CA SER A 395 -19.33 -6.09 -17.89
C SER A 395 -19.05 -4.75 -17.17
N ASP A 396 -18.45 -4.82 -15.97
CA ASP A 396 -18.20 -3.68 -15.08
C ASP A 396 -16.71 -3.25 -15.17
N LEU A 397 -16.46 -1.96 -15.42
CA LEU A 397 -15.11 -1.36 -15.37
C LEU A 397 -14.42 -1.57 -14.00
N ALA A 398 -15.18 -1.66 -12.89
CA ALA A 398 -14.61 -1.98 -11.58
C ALA A 398 -14.03 -3.39 -11.49
N GLY A 399 -14.50 -4.33 -12.31
CA GLY A 399 -13.96 -5.69 -12.39
C GLY A 399 -12.71 -5.81 -13.25
N ASP A 400 -12.37 -4.80 -14.05
CA ASP A 400 -11.21 -4.80 -14.95
C ASP A 400 -10.02 -4.03 -14.33
N ALA A 401 -9.14 -4.79 -13.68
CA ALA A 401 -7.93 -4.27 -13.06
C ALA A 401 -7.00 -3.53 -14.06
N ARG A 402 -6.96 -3.95 -15.33
CA ARG A 402 -6.16 -3.30 -16.37
C ARG A 402 -6.74 -1.94 -16.72
N ALA A 403 -8.05 -1.86 -16.93
CA ALA A 403 -8.73 -0.60 -17.22
C ALA A 403 -8.59 0.40 -16.05
N LEU A 404 -8.80 -0.06 -14.80
CA LEU A 404 -8.60 0.76 -13.60
C LEU A 404 -7.17 1.28 -13.47
N ARG A 405 -6.15 0.44 -13.75
CA ARG A 405 -4.74 0.86 -13.70
C ARG A 405 -4.41 1.92 -14.75
N ARG A 406 -4.91 1.76 -15.99
CA ARG A 406 -4.75 2.76 -17.05
C ARG A 406 -5.40 4.08 -16.68
N LEU A 407 -6.63 4.03 -16.14
CA LEU A 407 -7.35 5.22 -15.70
C LEU A 407 -6.66 5.91 -14.52
N ARG A 408 -6.14 5.16 -13.55
CA ARG A 408 -5.36 5.71 -12.42
C ARG A 408 -4.12 6.44 -12.88
N THR A 409 -3.34 5.84 -13.79
CA THR A 409 -2.15 6.48 -14.36
C THR A 409 -2.51 7.77 -15.11
N ALA A 410 -3.61 7.80 -15.84
CA ALA A 410 -4.08 9.02 -16.50
C ALA A 410 -4.56 10.09 -15.50
N CYS A 411 -5.20 9.69 -14.39
CA CYS A 411 -5.60 10.60 -13.30
C CYS A 411 -4.38 11.23 -12.61
N GLU A 412 -3.34 10.45 -12.30
CA GLU A 412 -2.08 10.96 -11.75
C GLU A 412 -1.43 11.99 -12.69
N ARG A 413 -1.38 11.69 -14.00
CA ARG A 413 -0.86 12.60 -15.02
C ARG A 413 -1.69 13.89 -15.12
N ALA A 414 -3.00 13.78 -15.06
CA ALA A 414 -3.90 14.93 -15.06
C ALA A 414 -3.70 15.79 -13.80
N LYS A 415 -3.60 15.18 -12.60
CA LYS A 415 -3.27 15.86 -11.35
C LYS A 415 -1.98 16.66 -11.48
N ARG A 416 -0.90 16.05 -11.97
CA ARG A 416 0.40 16.74 -12.16
C ARG A 416 0.29 17.90 -13.15
N THR A 417 -0.47 17.72 -14.24
CA THR A 417 -0.76 18.80 -15.21
C THR A 417 -1.55 19.95 -14.56
N LEU A 418 -2.53 19.66 -13.70
CA LEU A 418 -3.34 20.66 -13.02
C LEU A 418 -2.57 21.49 -11.98
N SER A 419 -1.42 20.99 -11.51
CA SER A 419 -0.54 21.76 -10.61
C SER A 419 0.09 22.98 -11.30
N SER A 420 0.23 22.98 -12.63
CA SER A 420 0.73 24.12 -13.41
C SER A 420 -0.34 24.74 -14.31
N GLY A 421 -1.19 23.92 -14.94
CA GLY A 421 -2.28 24.35 -15.83
C GLY A 421 -3.63 24.51 -15.13
N ALA A 422 -4.54 25.30 -15.70
CA ALA A 422 -5.89 25.49 -15.18
C ALA A 422 -6.86 24.35 -15.56
N GLN A 423 -6.50 23.55 -16.57
CA GLN A 423 -7.28 22.42 -17.07
C GLN A 423 -6.34 21.32 -17.58
N ALA A 424 -6.83 20.08 -17.61
CA ALA A 424 -6.16 18.93 -18.19
C ALA A 424 -7.18 18.06 -18.94
N THR A 425 -6.71 17.30 -19.92
CA THR A 425 -7.53 16.33 -20.65
C THR A 425 -7.05 14.93 -20.29
N ILE A 426 -7.99 14.07 -19.92
CA ILE A 426 -7.81 12.63 -19.73
C ILE A 426 -8.35 11.96 -20.98
N GLU A 427 -7.48 11.25 -21.70
CA GLU A 427 -7.81 10.55 -22.94
C GLU A 427 -7.19 9.16 -22.92
N ILE A 428 -8.02 8.14 -23.08
CA ILE A 428 -7.64 6.74 -23.05
C ILE A 428 -8.46 5.98 -24.10
N ASP A 429 -7.79 5.54 -25.16
CA ASP A 429 -8.42 4.73 -26.20
C ASP A 429 -8.74 3.33 -25.68
N SER A 430 -9.91 2.80 -26.05
CA SER A 430 -10.39 1.47 -25.67
C SER A 430 -10.17 1.22 -24.17
N LEU A 431 -10.67 2.13 -23.33
CA LEU A 431 -10.52 2.03 -21.88
C LEU A 431 -11.17 0.74 -21.39
N PHE A 432 -12.40 0.47 -21.83
CA PHE A 432 -13.18 -0.68 -21.40
C PHE A 432 -14.22 -1.10 -22.44
N ASP A 433 -14.27 -2.39 -22.74
CA ASP A 433 -15.21 -2.99 -23.71
C ASP A 433 -15.24 -2.25 -25.06
N GLY A 434 -14.05 -1.91 -25.57
CA GLY A 434 -13.87 -1.19 -26.83
C GLY A 434 -14.19 0.31 -26.79
N GLU A 435 -14.70 0.83 -25.67
CA GLU A 435 -15.10 2.24 -25.55
C GLU A 435 -13.91 3.13 -25.18
N ASP A 436 -13.75 4.21 -25.94
CA ASP A 436 -12.79 5.27 -25.62
C ASP A 436 -13.30 6.12 -24.45
N PHE A 437 -12.37 6.66 -23.65
CA PHE A 437 -12.69 7.61 -22.61
C PHE A 437 -11.93 8.92 -22.79
N THR A 438 -12.68 9.98 -23.05
CA THR A 438 -12.15 11.36 -23.09
C THR A 438 -12.91 12.24 -22.12
N MET A 439 -12.20 12.99 -21.29
CA MET A 439 -12.77 13.93 -20.34
C MET A 439 -11.82 15.12 -20.13
N SER A 440 -12.36 16.33 -20.08
CA SER A 440 -11.63 17.49 -19.57
C SER A 440 -11.93 17.67 -18.08
N ILE A 441 -10.90 17.95 -17.30
CA ILE A 441 -10.97 18.24 -15.87
C ILE A 441 -10.33 19.59 -15.60
N THR A 442 -11.00 20.46 -14.85
CA THR A 442 -10.45 21.76 -14.45
C THR A 442 -9.78 21.67 -13.08
N ARG A 443 -8.85 22.60 -12.80
CA ARG A 443 -8.21 22.70 -11.48
C ARG A 443 -9.26 22.92 -10.39
N ALA A 444 -10.22 23.81 -10.61
CA ALA A 444 -11.31 24.08 -9.67
C ALA A 444 -12.09 22.80 -9.33
N ARG A 445 -12.43 21.99 -10.34
CA ARG A 445 -13.14 20.72 -10.09
C ARG A 445 -12.28 19.72 -9.31
N PHE A 446 -10.99 19.61 -9.63
CA PHE A 446 -10.07 18.76 -8.86
C PHE A 446 -9.92 19.23 -7.41
N GLU A 447 -9.85 20.54 -7.18
CA GLU A 447 -9.83 21.13 -5.84
C GLU A 447 -11.12 20.83 -5.06
N ASP A 448 -12.28 20.94 -5.71
CA ASP A 448 -13.58 20.61 -5.09
C ASP A 448 -13.68 19.14 -4.69
N LEU A 449 -13.23 18.22 -5.55
CA LEU A 449 -13.22 16.77 -5.26
C LEU A 449 -12.40 16.42 -4.01
N ASN A 450 -11.36 17.22 -3.75
CA ASN A 450 -10.40 16.99 -2.67
C ASN A 450 -10.53 18.00 -1.52
N ALA A 451 -11.55 18.86 -1.53
CA ALA A 451 -11.65 20.00 -0.62
C ALA A 451 -11.58 19.60 0.87
N LYS A 452 -12.23 18.48 1.23
CA LYS A 452 -12.19 17.93 2.59
C LYS A 452 -10.77 17.50 2.98
N ALA A 453 -10.11 16.72 2.13
CA ALA A 453 -8.76 16.21 2.39
C ALA A 453 -7.74 17.35 2.46
N PHE A 454 -7.83 18.32 1.55
CA PHE A 454 -6.97 19.51 1.53
C PHE A 454 -7.16 20.40 2.76
N SER A 455 -8.38 20.56 3.25
CA SER A 455 -8.63 21.35 4.46
C SER A 455 -8.17 20.62 5.72
N GLY A 456 -8.33 19.29 5.74
CA GLY A 456 -7.89 18.44 6.84
C GLY A 456 -6.37 18.47 7.08
N THR A 457 -5.56 18.83 6.08
CA THR A 457 -4.11 18.95 6.28
C THR A 457 -3.70 20.08 7.22
N LEU A 458 -4.59 21.04 7.51
CA LEU A 458 -4.33 22.12 8.46
C LEU A 458 -4.52 21.68 9.92
N GLU A 459 -5.20 20.56 10.18
CA GLU A 459 -5.42 20.06 11.54
C GLU A 459 -4.10 19.63 12.20
N PRO A 460 -3.22 18.82 11.55
CA PRO A 460 -1.89 18.53 12.09
C PRO A 460 -1.02 19.78 12.27
N VAL A 461 -1.12 20.78 11.38
CA VAL A 461 -0.40 22.05 11.52
C VAL A 461 -0.79 22.77 12.81
N ALA A 462 -2.10 22.89 13.07
CA ALA A 462 -2.60 23.48 14.30
C ALA A 462 -2.19 22.67 15.55
N GLN A 463 -2.21 21.34 15.46
CA GLN A 463 -1.79 20.46 16.54
C GLN A 463 -0.31 20.63 16.89
N VAL A 464 0.59 20.70 15.90
CA VAL A 464 2.03 20.91 16.12
C VAL A 464 2.31 22.26 16.78
N LEU A 465 1.64 23.33 16.36
CA LEU A 465 1.77 24.65 16.98
C LEU A 465 1.35 24.63 18.45
N LYS A 466 0.24 23.93 18.75
CA LYS A 466 -0.27 23.76 20.11
C LYS A 466 0.71 22.96 20.98
N ASP A 467 1.19 21.83 20.49
CA ASP A 467 2.09 20.94 21.24
C ASP A 467 3.46 21.58 21.48
N ALA A 468 3.96 22.38 20.52
CA ALA A 468 5.18 23.16 20.68
C ALA A 468 5.00 24.43 21.53
N ASN A 469 3.76 24.80 21.85
CA ASN A 469 3.40 26.07 22.49
C ASN A 469 3.96 27.30 21.72
N ILE A 470 3.82 27.29 20.39
CA ILE A 470 4.29 28.35 19.50
C ILE A 470 3.11 28.90 18.70
N GLU A 471 2.93 30.21 18.74
CA GLU A 471 1.93 30.89 17.91
C GLU A 471 2.37 30.93 16.44
N LYS A 472 1.41 31.12 15.52
CA LYS A 472 1.68 31.22 14.07
C LYS A 472 2.78 32.21 13.71
N LYS A 473 2.84 33.35 14.40
CA LYS A 473 3.85 34.41 14.20
C LYS A 473 5.25 34.02 14.69
N GLY A 474 5.34 33.05 15.59
CA GLY A 474 6.61 32.52 16.11
C GLY A 474 7.25 31.48 15.20
N VAL A 475 6.59 31.10 14.10
CA VAL A 475 7.21 30.29 13.03
C VAL A 475 7.96 31.26 12.12
N ASP A 476 9.26 31.02 11.90
CA ASP A 476 10.15 31.86 11.08
C ASP A 476 10.14 31.45 9.62
N GLU A 477 10.06 30.15 9.31
CA GLU A 477 10.04 29.64 7.93
C GLU A 477 9.09 28.45 7.78
N ILE A 478 8.52 28.27 6.59
CA ILE A 478 7.61 27.17 6.26
C ILE A 478 8.14 26.46 5.01
N VAL A 479 8.78 25.32 5.21
CA VAL A 479 9.45 24.55 4.16
C VAL A 479 8.50 23.46 3.64
N LEU A 480 8.42 23.33 2.31
CA LEU A 480 7.57 22.35 1.64
C LEU A 480 8.38 21.14 1.16
N VAL A 481 7.91 19.95 1.49
CA VAL A 481 8.52 18.67 1.14
C VAL A 481 7.45 17.72 0.58
N GLY A 482 7.82 16.82 -0.31
CA GLY A 482 6.90 15.87 -0.92
C GLY A 482 6.18 16.42 -2.14
N GLY A 483 6.08 15.61 -3.19
CA GLY A 483 5.58 16.03 -4.50
C GLY A 483 4.15 16.59 -4.52
N SER A 484 3.30 16.22 -3.56
CA SER A 484 1.91 16.74 -3.48
C SER A 484 1.84 18.18 -2.96
N THR A 485 2.91 18.72 -2.36
CA THR A 485 2.99 20.16 -2.02
C THR A 485 3.05 21.06 -3.25
N ARG A 486 3.31 20.51 -4.45
CA ARG A 486 3.23 21.23 -5.73
C ARG A 486 1.80 21.65 -6.09
N ILE A 487 0.78 21.11 -5.43
CA ILE A 487 -0.64 21.47 -5.65
C ILE A 487 -0.88 22.93 -5.19
N PRO A 488 -1.31 23.85 -6.08
CA PRO A 488 -1.49 25.27 -5.73
C PRO A 488 -2.45 25.51 -4.56
N LYS A 489 -3.52 24.71 -4.45
CA LYS A 489 -4.49 24.83 -3.36
C LYS A 489 -3.89 24.52 -1.99
N ILE A 490 -3.03 23.52 -1.89
CA ILE A 490 -2.31 23.19 -0.64
C ILE A 490 -1.43 24.36 -0.21
N GLN A 491 -0.64 24.92 -1.15
CA GLN A 491 0.20 26.09 -0.86
C GLN A 491 -0.63 27.31 -0.44
N LYS A 492 -1.75 27.55 -1.12
CA LYS A 492 -2.66 28.64 -0.79
C LYS A 492 -3.24 28.49 0.62
N LEU A 493 -3.78 27.31 0.95
CA LEU A 493 -4.35 27.04 2.27
C LEU A 493 -3.32 27.20 3.38
N LEU A 494 -2.10 26.72 3.17
CA LEU A 494 -1.03 26.85 4.16
C LEU A 494 -0.57 28.30 4.33
N SER A 495 -0.40 29.05 3.23
CA SER A 495 -0.05 30.47 3.29
C SER A 495 -1.15 31.30 3.97
N GLU A 496 -2.42 31.05 3.66
CA GLU A 496 -3.57 31.67 4.31
C GLU A 496 -3.65 31.32 5.81
N PHE A 497 -3.33 30.08 6.18
CA PHE A 497 -3.26 29.68 7.59
C PHE A 497 -2.21 30.48 8.36
N PHE A 498 -1.12 30.88 7.72
CA PHE A 498 -0.06 31.74 8.28
C PHE A 498 -0.19 33.22 7.84
N ASP A 499 -1.41 33.72 7.69
CA ASP A 499 -1.71 35.14 7.44
C ASP A 499 -1.01 35.73 6.19
N GLY A 500 -0.88 34.91 5.14
CA GLY A 500 -0.25 35.29 3.86
C GLY A 500 1.27 35.17 3.84
N LYS A 501 1.86 34.51 4.84
CA LYS A 501 3.31 34.27 4.89
C LYS A 501 3.78 33.51 3.64
N LYS A 502 4.92 33.95 3.10
CA LYS A 502 5.57 33.30 1.95
C LYS A 502 6.10 31.93 2.37
N LEU A 503 5.82 30.92 1.54
CA LEU A 503 6.34 29.57 1.73
C LEU A 503 7.77 29.47 1.17
N GLU A 504 8.62 28.76 1.89
CA GLU A 504 10.03 28.54 1.57
C GLU A 504 10.17 27.38 0.58
N LYS A 505 10.89 27.62 -0.52
CA LYS A 505 10.96 26.75 -1.71
C LYS A 505 12.39 26.59 -2.25
N SER A 506 13.40 26.92 -1.44
CA SER A 506 14.82 26.79 -1.79
C SER A 506 15.29 25.36 -1.97
N ILE A 507 14.66 24.38 -1.29
CA ILE A 507 15.01 22.97 -1.40
C ILE A 507 14.13 22.24 -2.41
N ASN A 508 14.66 21.19 -3.02
CA ASN A 508 13.90 20.33 -3.91
C ASN A 508 12.98 19.40 -3.09
N PRO A 509 11.64 19.49 -3.24
CA PRO A 509 10.70 18.71 -2.42
C PRO A 509 10.77 17.20 -2.66
N ASP A 510 11.36 16.75 -3.79
CA ASP A 510 11.44 15.32 -4.14
C ASP A 510 12.79 14.68 -3.72
N GLU A 511 13.78 15.48 -3.31
CA GLU A 511 15.16 15.03 -3.03
C GLU A 511 15.65 15.39 -1.63
N ALA A 512 15.04 16.39 -0.97
CA ALA A 512 15.47 16.91 0.33
C ALA A 512 15.54 15.85 1.43
N VAL A 513 14.63 14.88 1.41
CA VAL A 513 14.60 13.79 2.39
C VAL A 513 15.82 12.88 2.20
N ALA A 514 16.09 12.42 0.98
CA ALA A 514 17.27 11.61 0.67
C ALA A 514 18.57 12.38 0.96
N TYR A 515 18.57 13.70 0.68
CA TYR A 515 19.69 14.57 0.96
C TYR A 515 20.06 14.55 2.46
N GLY A 516 19.08 14.82 3.33
CA GLY A 516 19.32 14.83 4.78
C GLY A 516 19.70 13.45 5.32
N ALA A 517 19.10 12.39 4.79
CA ALA A 517 19.48 11.02 5.13
C ALA A 517 20.94 10.72 4.76
N ALA A 518 21.41 11.21 3.60
CA ALA A 518 22.79 11.02 3.15
C ALA A 518 23.78 11.79 4.03
N VAL A 519 23.47 13.03 4.44
CA VAL A 519 24.28 13.77 5.42
C VAL A 519 24.42 12.97 6.71
N GLN A 520 23.31 12.44 7.25
CA GLN A 520 23.34 11.63 8.46
C GLN A 520 24.13 10.33 8.27
N ALA A 521 24.02 9.69 7.10
CA ALA A 521 24.78 8.49 6.76
C ALA A 521 26.29 8.76 6.69
N GLY A 522 26.70 9.87 6.09
CA GLY A 522 28.09 10.31 6.04
C GLY A 522 28.68 10.57 7.43
N ILE A 523 27.90 11.17 8.33
CA ILE A 523 28.29 11.40 9.74
C ILE A 523 28.47 10.07 10.48
N LEU A 524 27.47 9.20 10.42
CA LEU A 524 27.48 7.94 11.17
C LEU A 524 28.52 6.92 10.64
N SER A 525 28.88 7.01 9.36
CA SER A 525 29.94 6.19 8.78
C SER A 525 31.35 6.73 9.03
N GLY A 526 31.48 7.96 9.55
CA GLY A 526 32.77 8.63 9.76
C GLY A 526 33.40 9.20 8.49
N LYS A 527 32.70 9.17 7.34
CA LYS A 527 33.15 9.78 6.08
C LYS A 527 33.04 11.30 6.09
N ALA A 528 32.03 11.83 6.77
CA ALA A 528 31.82 13.26 6.96
C ALA A 528 32.79 13.80 8.02
N THR A 529 33.97 14.26 7.59
CA THR A 529 34.98 14.88 8.47
C THR A 529 35.02 16.41 8.38
N SER A 530 34.15 17.01 7.57
CA SER A 530 34.02 18.46 7.41
C SER A 530 33.63 19.17 8.70
N ALA A 531 34.11 20.41 8.87
CA ALA A 531 33.71 21.27 9.98
C ALA A 531 32.19 21.51 10.02
N GLU A 532 31.53 21.58 8.86
CA GLU A 532 30.09 21.86 8.74
C GLU A 532 29.18 20.77 9.29
N THR A 533 29.67 19.53 9.35
CA THR A 533 28.93 18.36 9.86
C THR A 533 29.39 17.94 11.26
N SER A 534 30.49 18.52 11.75
CA SER A 534 31.08 18.17 13.04
C SER A 534 30.24 18.60 14.24
N ASP A 535 29.40 19.62 14.06
CA ASP A 535 28.51 20.19 15.08
C ASP A 535 27.03 19.81 14.88
N LEU A 536 26.72 18.89 13.95
CA LEU A 536 25.36 18.48 13.69
C LEU A 536 24.82 17.62 14.84
N LEU A 537 23.84 18.15 15.55
CA LEU A 537 23.15 17.47 16.65
C LEU A 537 21.65 17.38 16.36
N LEU A 538 21.12 16.16 16.32
CA LEU A 538 19.69 15.90 16.11
C LEU A 538 19.04 15.49 17.43
N LEU A 539 18.03 16.23 17.84
CA LEU A 539 17.16 15.91 18.97
C LEU A 539 15.74 15.72 18.45
N ASP A 540 15.37 14.46 18.19
CA ASP A 540 14.04 14.08 17.70
C ASP A 540 13.10 13.71 18.87
N VAL A 541 11.82 13.46 18.59
CA VAL A 541 10.80 13.18 19.61
C VAL A 541 9.93 11.96 19.26
N VAL A 542 9.29 11.37 20.26
CA VAL A 542 8.28 10.33 20.05
C VAL A 542 6.98 10.97 19.51
N PRO A 543 6.41 10.49 18.38
CA PRO A 543 5.22 11.12 17.75
C PRO A 543 3.91 10.87 18.51
N LEU A 544 3.82 9.75 19.22
CA LEU A 544 2.63 9.27 19.93
C LEU A 544 3.03 8.73 21.30
N SER A 545 2.17 8.95 22.30
CA SER A 545 2.38 8.48 23.66
C SER A 545 2.46 6.96 23.71
N LEU A 546 3.42 6.43 24.45
CA LEU A 546 3.61 5.00 24.71
C LEU A 546 3.17 4.69 26.14
N GLY A 547 2.39 3.64 26.32
CA GLY A 547 1.83 3.31 27.62
C GLY A 547 1.31 1.89 27.70
N VAL A 548 0.64 1.59 28.81
CA VAL A 548 0.02 0.28 29.04
C VAL A 548 -1.48 0.41 29.25
N ALA A 549 -2.21 -0.70 29.11
CA ALA A 549 -3.58 -0.79 29.58
C ALA A 549 -3.64 -0.98 31.11
N MET A 550 -4.51 -0.23 31.77
CA MET A 550 -4.95 -0.47 33.16
C MET A 550 -6.27 -1.25 33.18
N GLU A 551 -6.73 -1.61 34.38
CA GLU A 551 -8.06 -2.18 34.60
C GLU A 551 -9.15 -1.34 33.90
N GLY A 552 -10.08 -2.02 33.22
CA GLY A 552 -11.10 -1.38 32.39
C GLY A 552 -10.64 -0.96 30.99
N ASN A 553 -9.48 -1.45 30.52
CA ASN A 553 -8.92 -1.15 29.19
C ASN A 553 -8.60 0.34 28.98
N ILE A 554 -8.21 1.03 30.05
CA ILE A 554 -7.89 2.45 30.05
C ILE A 554 -6.39 2.66 29.81
N PHE A 555 -6.06 3.51 28.84
CA PHE A 555 -4.69 3.83 28.47
C PHE A 555 -3.98 4.68 29.53
N ALA A 556 -2.82 4.21 29.93
CA ALA A 556 -1.97 4.86 30.91
C ALA A 556 -0.61 5.23 30.29
N PRO A 557 -0.41 6.50 29.90
CA PRO A 557 0.83 6.92 29.25
C PRO A 557 2.02 6.78 30.21
N VAL A 558 3.15 6.31 29.68
CA VAL A 558 4.44 6.18 30.37
C VAL A 558 5.48 7.10 29.72
N VAL A 559 5.53 7.12 28.39
CA VAL A 559 6.33 8.07 27.60
C VAL A 559 5.36 8.96 26.82
N PRO A 560 5.11 10.21 27.25
CA PRO A 560 4.22 11.11 26.53
C PRO A 560 4.75 11.47 25.13
N ARG A 561 3.84 11.76 24.19
CA ARG A 561 4.22 12.34 22.89
C ARG A 561 5.05 13.62 23.06
N GLY A 562 5.93 13.90 22.11
CA GLY A 562 6.85 15.03 22.18
C GLY A 562 8.05 14.83 23.12
N THR A 563 8.15 13.69 23.81
CA THR A 563 9.35 13.36 24.60
C THR A 563 10.54 13.16 23.67
N THR A 564 11.65 13.85 23.95
CA THR A 564 12.90 13.73 23.20
C THR A 564 13.48 12.31 23.26
N VAL A 565 13.97 11.79 22.14
CA VAL A 565 14.65 10.49 22.04
C VAL A 565 16.17 10.65 21.93
N PRO A 566 16.97 9.73 22.51
CA PRO A 566 16.55 8.54 23.28
C PRO A 566 16.04 8.90 24.68
N THR A 567 15.18 8.06 25.26
CA THR A 567 14.64 8.29 26.61
C THR A 567 14.39 7.00 27.38
N ILE A 568 14.45 7.10 28.71
CA ILE A 568 14.06 6.02 29.63
C ILE A 568 13.03 6.57 30.61
N LYS A 569 11.86 5.93 30.67
CA LYS A 569 10.80 6.22 31.64
C LYS A 569 10.48 4.97 32.43
N LYS A 570 10.10 5.16 33.69
CA LYS A 570 9.74 4.07 34.59
C LYS A 570 8.35 4.32 35.16
N ARG A 571 7.56 3.26 35.27
CA ARG A 571 6.27 3.28 35.97
C ARG A 571 6.09 2.01 36.77
N THR A 572 5.63 2.16 38.00
CA THR A 572 5.38 1.04 38.91
C THR A 572 3.92 0.62 38.82
N PHE A 573 3.69 -0.68 38.72
CA PHE A 573 2.41 -1.35 38.77
C PHE A 573 2.37 -2.33 39.94
N THR A 574 1.19 -2.88 40.23
CA THR A 574 0.98 -3.83 41.32
C THR A 574 -0.08 -4.87 40.96
N THR A 575 -0.21 -5.91 41.78
CA THR A 575 -1.22 -6.97 41.64
C THR A 575 -2.58 -6.50 42.15
N VAL A 576 -3.66 -7.00 41.54
CA VAL A 576 -5.05 -6.66 41.91
C VAL A 576 -5.73 -7.75 42.76
N SER A 577 -5.13 -8.94 42.84
CA SER A 577 -5.64 -10.08 43.60
C SER A 577 -4.58 -10.67 44.52
N ASP A 578 -5.03 -11.20 45.66
CA ASP A 578 -4.17 -11.93 46.60
C ASP A 578 -3.53 -13.15 45.92
N ASN A 579 -2.24 -13.35 46.16
CA ASN A 579 -1.43 -14.45 45.62
C ASN A 579 -1.41 -14.53 44.08
N GLN A 580 -1.69 -13.43 43.39
CA GLN A 580 -1.59 -13.35 41.93
C GLN A 580 -0.16 -13.66 41.47
N GLN A 581 0.02 -14.74 40.70
CA GLN A 581 1.33 -15.19 40.23
C GLN A 581 1.67 -14.70 38.82
N THR A 582 0.71 -14.14 38.10
CA THR A 582 0.87 -13.72 36.70
C THR A 582 0.29 -12.33 36.51
N VAL A 583 1.04 -11.42 35.86
CA VAL A 583 0.53 -10.11 35.42
C VAL A 583 0.81 -9.94 33.95
N GLN A 584 -0.22 -9.59 33.20
CA GLN A 584 -0.13 -9.24 31.78
C GLN A 584 0.01 -7.73 31.62
N PHE A 585 0.86 -7.33 30.69
CA PHE A 585 1.12 -5.93 30.35
C PHE A 585 0.87 -5.71 28.85
N PRO A 586 -0.38 -5.39 28.46
CA PRO A 586 -0.68 -4.92 27.12
C PRO A 586 -0.07 -3.52 26.91
N VAL A 587 0.74 -3.37 25.86
CA VAL A 587 1.44 -2.13 25.52
C VAL A 587 0.76 -1.49 24.31
N PHE A 588 0.50 -0.19 24.39
CA PHE A 588 -0.20 0.57 23.37
C PHE A 588 0.54 1.86 23.01
N GLN A 589 0.25 2.37 21.82
CA GLN A 589 0.69 3.67 21.32
C GLN A 589 -0.51 4.47 20.82
N GLY A 590 -0.68 5.70 21.34
CA GLY A 590 -1.76 6.59 20.93
C GLY A 590 -2.15 7.60 22.00
N GLU A 591 -3.18 8.41 21.72
CA GLU A 591 -3.63 9.51 22.59
C GLU A 591 -5.05 9.31 23.13
N ARG A 592 -5.71 8.20 22.79
CA ARG A 592 -7.10 7.93 23.21
C ARG A 592 -7.11 7.31 24.59
N THR A 593 -8.17 7.57 25.35
CA THR A 593 -8.34 7.04 26.71
C THR A 593 -8.68 5.55 26.70
N ASN A 594 -9.52 5.09 25.78
CA ASN A 594 -9.78 3.67 25.58
C ASN A 594 -8.67 3.06 24.71
N CYS A 595 -8.07 1.96 25.17
CA CYS A 595 -6.99 1.29 24.43
C CYS A 595 -7.45 0.67 23.10
N GLU A 596 -8.75 0.37 22.93
CA GLU A 596 -9.31 -0.09 21.64
C GLU A 596 -9.09 0.92 20.50
N ASP A 597 -9.02 2.21 20.83
CA ASP A 597 -8.80 3.29 19.86
C ASP A 597 -7.31 3.63 19.68
N ASN A 598 -6.40 2.89 20.31
CA ASN A 598 -4.96 3.05 20.21
C ASN A 598 -4.32 1.85 19.49
N ALA A 599 -3.11 2.04 18.97
CA ALA A 599 -2.37 0.97 18.31
C ALA A 599 -1.77 0.01 19.34
N SER A 600 -2.13 -1.27 19.28
CA SER A 600 -1.48 -2.31 20.09
C SER A 600 -0.06 -2.58 19.57
N LEU A 601 0.92 -2.51 20.48
CA LEU A 601 2.31 -2.82 20.19
C LEU A 601 2.68 -4.26 20.59
N GLY A 602 1.85 -4.90 21.40
CA GLY A 602 2.05 -6.26 21.88
C GLY A 602 1.72 -6.39 23.36
N GLU A 603 1.87 -7.60 23.88
CA GLU A 603 1.64 -7.93 25.27
C GLU A 603 2.78 -8.81 25.80
N PHE A 604 3.04 -8.73 27.10
CA PHE A 604 3.94 -9.66 27.77
C PHE A 604 3.38 -10.08 29.13
N THR A 605 3.77 -11.28 29.56
CA THR A 605 3.38 -11.83 30.86
C THR A 605 4.59 -11.89 31.77
N LEU A 606 4.47 -11.30 32.96
CA LEU A 606 5.43 -11.46 34.05
C LEU A 606 4.95 -12.58 34.98
N ALA A 607 5.71 -13.67 35.04
CA ALA A 607 5.41 -14.84 35.85
C ALA A 607 6.70 -15.63 36.21
N PRO A 608 6.76 -16.33 37.35
CA PRO A 608 5.83 -16.24 38.49
C PRO A 608 6.17 -15.06 39.41
N ILE A 609 5.14 -14.35 39.86
CA ILE A 609 5.20 -13.34 40.93
C ILE A 609 5.13 -14.06 42.29
N PRO A 610 5.96 -13.67 43.29
CA PRO A 610 5.88 -14.24 44.62
C PRO A 610 4.47 -14.10 45.24
N PRO A 611 3.98 -15.08 46.02
CA PRO A 611 2.69 -14.95 46.72
C PRO A 611 2.72 -13.77 47.72
N MET A 612 1.91 -12.75 47.44
CA MET A 612 1.78 -11.50 48.20
C MET A 612 0.30 -11.08 48.24
N ARG A 613 -0.09 -10.18 49.15
CA ARG A 613 -1.45 -9.61 49.11
C ARG A 613 -1.61 -8.69 47.90
N ALA A 614 -2.85 -8.46 47.48
CA ALA A 614 -3.17 -7.47 46.45
C ALA A 614 -2.58 -6.10 46.82
N GLY A 615 -1.93 -5.43 45.87
CA GLY A 615 -1.29 -4.14 46.08
C GLY A 615 0.13 -4.17 46.69
N GLU A 616 0.63 -5.32 47.14
CA GLU A 616 1.97 -5.42 47.76
C GLU A 616 3.10 -5.61 46.75
N ALA A 617 2.83 -6.26 45.61
CA ALA A 617 3.85 -6.51 44.60
C ALA A 617 4.31 -5.19 43.94
N VAL A 618 5.62 -5.00 43.81
CA VAL A 618 6.21 -3.82 43.17
C VAL A 618 6.76 -4.20 41.80
N LEU A 619 5.97 -3.96 40.75
CA LEU A 619 6.28 -4.31 39.37
C LEU A 619 6.79 -3.06 38.65
N GLU A 620 8.11 -2.91 38.53
CA GLU A 620 8.73 -1.78 37.82
C GLU A 620 8.79 -2.07 36.33
N CYS A 621 7.98 -1.34 35.54
CA CYS A 621 8.11 -1.33 34.08
C CYS A 621 8.99 -0.17 33.64
N VAL A 622 9.96 -0.47 32.78
CA VAL A 622 10.92 0.44 32.17
C VAL A 622 10.65 0.49 30.68
N PHE A 623 10.35 1.68 30.17
CA PHE A 623 10.17 2.00 28.76
C PHE A 623 11.42 2.71 28.28
N GLU A 624 12.18 2.07 27.41
CA GLU A 624 13.37 2.62 26.76
C GLU A 624 13.05 2.85 25.29
N VAL A 625 13.18 4.08 24.82
CA VAL A 625 13.05 4.43 23.40
C VAL A 625 14.42 4.83 22.89
N ASP A 626 14.91 4.11 21.87
CA ASP A 626 16.24 4.32 21.31
C ASP A 626 16.30 5.53 20.34
N VAL A 627 17.47 5.75 19.73
CA VAL A 627 17.70 6.83 18.75
C VAL A 627 16.94 6.65 17.43
N ASN A 628 16.36 5.48 17.17
CA ASN A 628 15.51 5.19 16.00
C ASN A 628 14.03 5.41 16.32
N GLY A 629 13.69 5.72 17.57
CA GLY A 629 12.32 5.81 18.05
C GLY A 629 11.68 4.43 18.31
N ILE A 630 12.49 3.37 18.49
CA ILE A 630 12.02 2.00 18.70
C ILE A 630 11.97 1.71 20.21
N LEU A 631 10.86 1.14 20.66
CA LEU A 631 10.55 0.84 22.05
C LEU A 631 11.08 -0.54 22.47
N LYS A 632 11.75 -0.55 23.63
CA LYS A 632 12.04 -1.73 24.43
C LYS A 632 11.39 -1.58 25.80
N VAL A 633 10.58 -2.57 26.19
CA VAL A 633 9.95 -2.59 27.52
C VAL A 633 10.57 -3.70 28.37
N THR A 634 10.86 -3.40 29.63
CA THR A 634 11.31 -4.40 30.62
C THR A 634 10.46 -4.26 31.86
N ALA A 635 9.95 -5.35 32.41
CA ALA A 635 9.26 -5.37 33.68
C ALA A 635 10.04 -6.22 34.70
N THR A 636 10.23 -5.67 35.89
CA THR A 636 10.95 -6.33 36.98
C THR A 636 10.11 -6.30 38.26
N GLU A 637 9.93 -7.47 38.88
CA GLU A 637 9.39 -7.56 40.24
C GLU A 637 10.53 -7.33 41.23
N LYS A 638 10.44 -6.27 42.04
CA LYS A 638 11.58 -5.79 42.83
C LYS A 638 12.02 -6.71 43.96
N THR A 639 11.11 -7.49 44.55
CA THR A 639 11.40 -8.30 45.75
C THR A 639 12.23 -9.53 45.40
N SER A 640 11.88 -10.22 44.32
CA SER A 640 12.58 -11.40 43.82
C SER A 640 13.68 -11.05 42.83
N GLY A 641 13.71 -9.82 42.30
CA GLY A 641 14.61 -9.39 41.22
C GLY A 641 14.30 -10.04 39.87
N ARG A 642 13.22 -10.84 39.78
CA ARG A 642 12.82 -11.48 38.52
C ARG A 642 12.38 -10.43 37.53
N SER A 643 12.90 -10.56 36.31
CA SER A 643 12.57 -9.67 35.21
C SER A 643 12.00 -10.46 34.05
N ALA A 644 10.96 -9.92 33.43
CA ALA A 644 10.51 -10.29 32.10
C ALA A 644 10.79 -9.09 31.19
N ASN A 645 11.57 -9.30 30.15
CA ASN A 645 11.77 -8.32 29.10
C ASN A 645 10.84 -8.63 27.93
N ILE A 646 10.35 -7.59 27.27
CA ILE A 646 9.82 -7.72 25.93
C ILE A 646 10.92 -7.27 24.96
N THR A 647 11.51 -8.23 24.25
CA THR A 647 11.98 -7.99 22.88
C THR A 647 10.82 -8.52 22.05
N ILE A 648 9.90 -7.64 21.63
CA ILE A 648 8.62 -8.06 21.06
C ILE A 648 8.89 -8.87 19.79
N SER A 649 8.90 -10.20 19.87
CA SER A 649 9.26 -11.08 18.75
C SER A 649 8.04 -11.75 18.11
N ASN A 650 6.84 -11.59 18.69
CA ASN A 650 5.59 -12.20 18.23
C ASN A 650 4.45 -11.19 18.00
N SER A 651 4.76 -9.91 17.77
CA SER A 651 3.74 -8.90 17.41
C SER A 651 3.81 -8.55 15.93
N VAL A 652 2.69 -8.06 15.40
CA VAL A 652 2.60 -7.61 14.01
C VAL A 652 3.70 -6.60 13.67
N GLY A 653 4.34 -6.82 12.53
CA GLY A 653 5.44 -5.98 12.02
C GLY A 653 6.83 -6.34 12.54
N LYS A 654 6.96 -7.33 13.43
CA LYS A 654 8.26 -7.76 13.99
C LYS A 654 8.59 -9.16 13.55
N LEU A 655 9.82 -9.33 13.05
CA LEU A 655 10.34 -10.60 12.59
C LEU A 655 11.38 -11.11 13.59
N THR A 656 11.43 -12.42 13.78
CA THR A 656 12.53 -13.07 14.49
C THR A 656 13.81 -13.04 13.66
N THR A 657 14.96 -13.20 14.30
CA THR A 657 16.24 -13.29 13.59
C THR A 657 16.24 -14.41 12.55
N ASP A 658 15.68 -15.58 12.89
CA ASP A 658 15.60 -16.74 11.99
C ASP A 658 14.72 -16.46 10.76
N GLU A 659 13.61 -15.73 10.94
CA GLU A 659 12.76 -15.29 9.82
C GLU A 659 13.49 -14.29 8.92
N ILE A 660 14.20 -13.32 9.50
CA ILE A 660 15.00 -12.35 8.75
C ILE A 660 16.10 -13.07 7.96
N GLU A 661 16.85 -13.98 8.58
CA GLU A 661 17.90 -14.75 7.92
C GLU A 661 17.35 -15.59 6.76
N LYS A 662 16.18 -16.21 6.94
CA LYS A 662 15.48 -16.91 5.86
C LYS A 662 15.10 -15.95 4.72
N MET A 663 14.52 -14.80 5.04
CA MET A 663 14.14 -13.79 4.03
C MET A 663 15.37 -13.21 3.29
N VAL A 664 16.50 -13.04 3.97
CA VAL A 664 17.78 -12.65 3.34
C VAL A 664 18.22 -13.73 2.35
N SER A 665 18.22 -15.01 2.77
CA SER A 665 18.56 -16.14 1.90
C SER A 665 17.63 -16.22 0.67
N ASP A 666 16.33 -16.04 0.87
CA ASP A 666 15.35 -16.03 -0.23
C ASP A 666 15.60 -14.84 -1.18
N ALA A 667 15.91 -13.65 -0.64
CA ALA A 667 16.24 -12.47 -1.44
C ALA A 667 17.52 -12.65 -2.28
N GLU A 668 18.55 -13.29 -1.73
CA GLU A 668 19.78 -13.65 -2.44
C GLU A 668 19.51 -14.68 -3.54
N GLN A 669 18.68 -15.69 -3.28
CA GLN A 669 18.29 -16.68 -4.27
C GLN A 669 17.52 -16.03 -5.44
N PHE A 670 16.55 -15.17 -5.14
CA PHE A 670 15.81 -14.46 -6.19
C PHE A 670 16.72 -13.56 -7.02
N LYS A 671 17.64 -12.83 -6.39
CA LYS A 671 18.63 -12.02 -7.12
C LYS A 671 19.50 -12.86 -8.04
N SER A 672 19.97 -14.01 -7.58
CA SER A 672 20.75 -14.94 -8.40
C SER A 672 19.96 -15.43 -9.63
N ASN A 673 18.67 -15.72 -9.46
CA ASN A 673 17.80 -16.12 -10.56
C ASN A 673 17.57 -14.97 -11.55
N ASP A 674 17.29 -13.76 -11.05
CA ASP A 674 17.11 -12.56 -11.87
C ASP A 674 18.40 -12.28 -12.69
N ASP A 675 19.58 -12.33 -12.05
CA ASP A 675 20.89 -12.16 -12.70
C ASP A 675 21.18 -13.23 -13.76
N ALA A 676 20.82 -14.49 -13.48
CA ALA A 676 21.00 -15.60 -14.42
C ALA A 676 20.10 -15.42 -15.65
N PHE A 677 18.85 -15.01 -15.44
CA PHE A 677 17.92 -14.69 -16.52
C PHE A 677 18.42 -13.52 -17.37
N GLN A 678 18.85 -12.41 -16.74
CA GLN A 678 19.39 -11.24 -17.44
C GLN A 678 20.62 -11.60 -18.28
N LYS A 679 21.59 -12.33 -17.71
CA LYS A 679 22.79 -12.79 -18.44
C LYS A 679 22.44 -13.67 -19.65
N LYS A 680 21.43 -14.53 -19.50
CA LYS A 680 20.92 -15.37 -20.58
C LYS A 680 20.26 -14.53 -21.67
N PHE A 681 19.41 -13.58 -21.29
CA PHE A 681 18.73 -12.69 -22.22
C PHE A 681 19.72 -11.82 -23.02
N GLU A 682 20.74 -11.24 -22.36
CA GLU A 682 21.79 -10.48 -23.02
C GLU A 682 22.62 -11.34 -23.99
N ALA A 683 23.01 -12.55 -23.58
CA ALA A 683 23.72 -13.48 -24.46
C ALA A 683 22.86 -13.87 -25.68
N LYS A 684 21.55 -14.03 -25.49
CA LYS A 684 20.58 -14.29 -26.56
C LYS A 684 20.54 -13.12 -27.57
N GLN A 685 20.34 -11.88 -27.09
CA GLN A 685 20.30 -10.70 -27.95
C GLN A 685 21.63 -10.46 -28.69
N GLN A 686 22.77 -10.70 -28.03
CA GLN A 686 24.09 -10.58 -28.66
C GLN A 686 24.28 -11.61 -29.78
N LEU A 687 23.88 -12.86 -29.54
CA LEU A 687 23.94 -13.92 -30.55
C LEU A 687 23.02 -13.62 -31.73
N GLU A 688 21.77 -13.22 -31.49
CA GLU A 688 20.82 -12.80 -32.55
C GLU A 688 21.38 -11.66 -33.40
N SER A 689 21.87 -10.60 -32.75
CA SER A 689 22.50 -9.47 -33.45
C SER A 689 23.74 -9.90 -34.24
N TYR A 690 24.53 -10.84 -33.73
CA TYR A 690 25.69 -11.36 -34.44
C TYR A 690 25.29 -12.22 -35.63
N ILE A 691 24.29 -13.09 -35.50
CA ILE A 691 23.73 -13.89 -36.60
C ILE A 691 23.29 -12.97 -37.74
N ASN A 692 22.45 -11.97 -37.46
CA ASN A 692 21.96 -11.04 -38.49
C ASN A 692 23.12 -10.34 -39.24
N ARG A 693 24.16 -9.91 -38.53
CA ARG A 693 25.36 -9.33 -39.15
C ARG A 693 26.11 -10.32 -40.04
N VAL A 694 26.22 -11.58 -39.61
CA VAL A 694 26.89 -12.62 -40.41
C VAL A 694 26.05 -13.00 -41.63
N GLU A 695 24.73 -13.06 -41.50
CA GLU A 695 23.82 -13.26 -42.63
C GLU A 695 23.95 -12.17 -43.69
N GLU A 696 24.04 -10.89 -43.29
CA GLU A 696 24.32 -9.78 -44.20
C GLU A 696 25.66 -9.98 -44.93
N ILE A 697 26.71 -10.38 -44.21
CA ILE A 697 28.04 -10.63 -44.82
C ILE A 697 27.99 -11.80 -45.82
N VAL A 698 27.24 -12.86 -45.53
CA VAL A 698 27.15 -14.07 -46.37
C VAL A 698 26.22 -13.88 -47.57
N SER A 699 25.21 -13.01 -47.44
CA SER A 699 24.26 -12.66 -48.50
C SER A 699 24.76 -11.56 -49.44
N ASP A 700 25.74 -10.75 -49.01
CA ASP A 700 26.37 -9.74 -49.88
C ASP A 700 27.12 -10.41 -51.07
N PRO A 701 26.77 -10.11 -52.33
CA PRO A 701 27.39 -10.71 -53.51
C PRO A 701 28.89 -10.44 -53.64
N THR A 702 29.37 -9.27 -53.19
CA THR A 702 30.77 -8.86 -53.30
C THR A 702 31.67 -9.47 -52.22
N LEU A 703 31.12 -9.74 -51.04
CA LEU A 703 31.81 -10.38 -49.93
C LEU A 703 31.76 -11.91 -50.03
N SER A 704 30.62 -12.46 -50.45
CA SER A 704 30.46 -13.91 -50.62
C SER A 704 31.39 -14.50 -51.69
N LEU A 705 31.67 -13.75 -52.77
CA LEU A 705 32.65 -14.14 -53.81
C LEU A 705 34.10 -14.25 -53.29
N LYS A 706 34.42 -13.62 -52.14
CA LYS A 706 35.76 -13.67 -51.53
C LYS A 706 35.95 -14.86 -50.58
N LEU A 707 34.88 -15.59 -50.27
CA LEU A 707 34.94 -16.75 -49.38
C LEU A 707 35.45 -17.98 -50.16
N LYS A 708 36.29 -18.80 -49.52
CA LYS A 708 36.79 -20.04 -50.16
C LYS A 708 35.65 -21.06 -50.30
N ARG A 709 35.74 -21.90 -51.34
CA ARG A 709 34.76 -22.97 -51.61
C ARG A 709 34.54 -23.85 -50.37
N GLY A 710 33.28 -24.02 -49.96
CA GLY A 710 32.87 -24.78 -48.77
C GLY A 710 32.95 -24.03 -47.43
N GLN A 711 33.48 -22.79 -47.39
CA GLN A 711 33.40 -21.96 -46.16
C GLN A 711 32.01 -21.37 -45.96
N LYS A 712 31.35 -20.96 -47.04
CA LYS A 712 29.97 -20.44 -47.01
C LYS A 712 29.01 -21.45 -46.39
N GLU A 713 29.00 -22.68 -46.89
CA GLU A 713 28.16 -23.78 -46.39
C GLU A 713 28.41 -24.06 -44.88
N LYS A 714 29.67 -23.99 -44.43
CA LYS A 714 29.99 -24.16 -43.00
C LYS A 714 29.46 -23.02 -42.14
N ILE A 715 29.53 -21.78 -42.63
CA ILE A 715 28.99 -20.62 -41.91
C ILE A 715 27.46 -20.72 -41.85
N GLU A 716 26.79 -21.04 -42.96
CA GLU A 716 25.34 -21.25 -43.01
C GLU A 716 24.87 -22.38 -42.07
N SER A 717 25.59 -23.50 -42.03
CA SER A 717 25.33 -24.58 -41.06
C SER A 717 25.47 -24.12 -39.61
N THR A 718 26.52 -23.34 -39.30
CA THR A 718 26.76 -22.84 -37.94
C THR A 718 25.72 -21.79 -37.53
N ILE A 719 25.25 -20.98 -38.49
CA ILE A 719 24.11 -20.07 -38.28
C ILE A 719 22.86 -20.88 -37.93
N SER A 720 22.56 -21.94 -38.68
CA SER A 720 21.42 -22.81 -38.39
C SER A 720 21.51 -23.44 -36.99
N ASP A 721 22.69 -23.91 -36.59
CA ASP A 721 22.93 -24.46 -35.25
C ASP A 721 22.73 -23.38 -34.16
N ALA A 722 23.21 -22.17 -34.40
CA ALA A 722 23.06 -21.04 -33.49
C ALA A 722 21.60 -20.57 -33.38
N MET A 723 20.84 -20.54 -34.49
CA MET A 723 19.41 -20.28 -34.49
C MET A 723 18.64 -21.37 -33.74
N GLY A 724 18.99 -22.65 -33.93
CA GLY A 724 18.41 -23.75 -33.16
C GLY A 724 18.64 -23.60 -31.66
N ALA A 725 19.83 -23.14 -31.25
CA ALA A 725 20.12 -22.85 -29.85
C ALA A 725 19.32 -21.65 -29.29
N LEU A 726 18.96 -20.66 -30.12
CA LEU A 726 18.14 -19.51 -29.71
C LEU A 726 16.67 -19.88 -29.43
N GLU A 727 16.17 -20.93 -30.09
CA GLU A 727 14.79 -21.43 -29.90
C GLU A 727 14.64 -22.34 -28.67
N LEU A 728 15.72 -22.91 -28.16
CA LEU A 728 15.68 -23.78 -26.98
C LEU A 728 15.52 -22.96 -25.69
N ASN A 729 14.40 -23.17 -24.99
CA ASN A 729 14.14 -22.53 -23.70
C ASN A 729 15.16 -22.92 -22.60
N GLU A 730 15.85 -24.05 -22.73
CA GLU A 730 16.80 -24.55 -21.73
C GLU A 730 18.22 -24.01 -21.87
N SER A 731 18.57 -23.37 -23.00
CA SER A 731 19.95 -22.91 -23.23
C SER A 731 20.43 -21.93 -22.17
N THR A 732 21.61 -22.17 -21.62
CA THR A 732 22.23 -21.28 -20.63
C THR A 732 22.94 -20.10 -21.31
N ALA A 733 23.28 -19.06 -20.55
CA ALA A 733 24.09 -17.95 -21.07
C ALA A 733 25.43 -18.42 -21.64
N ASP A 734 26.05 -19.44 -21.04
CA ASP A 734 27.32 -20.01 -21.49
C ASP A 734 27.18 -20.83 -22.77
N ASP A 735 26.06 -21.55 -22.94
CA ASP A 735 25.76 -22.25 -24.19
C ASP A 735 25.62 -21.26 -25.36
N LEU A 736 24.87 -20.18 -25.15
CA LEU A 736 24.67 -19.13 -26.16
C LEU A 736 25.99 -18.43 -26.51
N LYS A 737 26.80 -18.08 -25.50
CA LYS A 737 28.15 -17.51 -25.72
C LYS A 737 29.08 -18.47 -26.45
N LYS A 738 28.97 -19.78 -26.19
CA LYS A 738 29.75 -20.81 -26.88
C LYS A 738 29.39 -20.88 -28.36
N GLN A 739 28.09 -20.80 -28.70
CA GLN A 739 27.64 -20.72 -30.10
C GLN A 739 28.09 -19.43 -30.77
N GLU A 740 27.98 -18.28 -30.08
CA GLU A 740 28.49 -17.00 -30.58
C GLU A 740 29.99 -17.06 -30.89
N LEU A 741 30.78 -17.65 -29.99
CA LEU A 741 32.22 -17.80 -30.15
C LEU A 741 32.58 -18.77 -31.28
N ALA A 742 31.82 -19.85 -31.45
CA ALA A 742 31.98 -20.79 -32.55
C ALA A 742 31.76 -20.09 -33.90
N LEU A 743 30.67 -19.33 -34.03
CA LEU A 743 30.36 -18.54 -35.22
C LEU A 743 31.43 -17.46 -35.47
N LYS A 744 31.84 -16.71 -34.43
CA LYS A 744 32.90 -15.69 -34.50
C LYS A 744 34.21 -16.26 -35.03
N ARG A 745 34.65 -17.40 -34.51
CA ARG A 745 35.90 -18.06 -34.96
C ARG A 745 35.83 -18.44 -36.44
N LEU A 746 34.69 -18.95 -36.89
CA LEU A 746 34.50 -19.41 -38.26
C LEU A 746 34.49 -18.23 -39.25
N VAL A 747 33.73 -17.18 -38.93
CA VAL A 747 33.65 -15.95 -39.72
C VAL A 747 34.98 -15.23 -39.76
N THR A 748 35.66 -15.07 -38.61
CA THR A 748 36.97 -14.42 -38.54
C THR A 748 38.00 -15.16 -39.39
N LYS A 749 38.04 -16.49 -39.29
CA LYS A 749 38.93 -17.33 -40.11
C LYS A 749 38.62 -17.19 -41.60
N ALA A 750 37.34 -17.15 -41.98
CA ALA A 750 36.95 -17.00 -43.38
C ALA A 750 37.33 -15.63 -43.94
N MET A 751 37.16 -14.56 -43.14
CA MET A 751 37.51 -13.18 -43.52
C MET A 751 39.02 -12.90 -43.50
N SER A 752 39.79 -13.62 -42.66
CA SER A 752 41.25 -13.53 -42.60
C SER A 752 41.96 -14.40 -43.65
N SER A 753 41.24 -15.28 -44.34
CA SER A 753 41.76 -16.19 -45.37
C SER A 753 42.12 -15.51 -46.70
N ARG A 754 42.40 -14.19 -46.67
CA ARG A 754 42.79 -13.38 -47.84
C ARG A 754 44.04 -13.89 -48.51
#